data_AF-A0A7W4J624-F1
#
_entry.id   AF-A0A7W4J624-F1
#
_cell.length_a   1.000
_cell.length_b   1.000
_cell.length_c   1.000
_cell.angle_alpha   90.00
_cell.angle_beta   90.00
_cell.angle_gamma   90.00
#
_symmetry.space_group_name_H-M   'P 1'
#
loop_
_entity.id
_entity.type
_entity.pdbx_description
1 polymer ?
#
loop_
_entity_poly.entity_id
_entity_poly.type
_entity_poly.pdbx_seq_one_letter_code
_entity_poly.pdbx_strand_id
1 'polypeptide(L)'
;GALDTARARPWPTDRAAAAQALRDLAATGWHGPVVYVSDGLAGPSDGAFATALAAIGPVRTLRAPTPTLAVLRPAPPADGALAVAVAAVPSPHPRRMTVRAETADGGVLGLVPVPLPAGDDHADASVAMPAELRNRIDRLVLEDMSGPAGVRLLDEGDRRRPVGLVSVGGTDTPLVGPLFYLRRALSPTAEIREGRVATLLARPLSVLIAPDGALGDPETRRAVAAWVRKGGMLVRFAGPLLNRATAPDTPTDAQAPDTPPNAPPPAPAAAQLEDTLLPVPLMEGERQLGGAMSWGKPQPLAPFAAASPFHGLAVPADVTISRQVLARPATDLDDHSWARLADGTPLVTHAALGSGEIVLFHVTGTADWSNLPLSGLFVAMLRRLAERATGVEAPADHSLLAPYMTLDSDAILVPPPPGARALPADAFGATPASAAHPAGLYGPRTARRALNVGDAAGPLAAQAAIGQVADLDGQVHDIAPGPWLVAAALLLLVVDAMVSLLLRGGRLGGKRLGGGLLLVLLCGMAALPGPLSAATDPDRGAPVPGAALETRLGYILTGHDDVDTVSREGLQGLSNYANARTSAVLGHPDGVVPERDDLSYYPMLYWPVTPDATVNPARAAALNAYMQHGGILMIDSQGVDPATVAPGAAGAGFAAPAPGTAAALRRMTQGLDIPPLTRLDDHHVLAHTFYLLHDFPGRYGGLPVWVSREGDSANDGVSPVIIGASDWAHAWAVDAQGDTPYATTPDGDTQRTTAYRFGVNAVLYALTGNYKADQVHVPALLKRLGE
;
A
#
# COMPACT_ATOMS: atom_id res chain seq x y z
N GLY A 1 -6.36 17.61 -28.02
CA GLY A 1 -7.18 16.60 -27.32
C GLY A 1 -7.58 17.18 -26.00
N ALA A 2 -8.88 17.39 -25.78
CA ALA A 2 -9.36 17.96 -24.53
C ALA A 2 -9.08 16.98 -23.40
N LEU A 3 -8.43 17.45 -22.34
CA LEU A 3 -8.29 16.70 -21.10
C LEU A 3 -9.69 16.49 -20.52
N ASP A 4 -10.09 15.26 -20.26
CA ASP A 4 -11.27 14.98 -19.45
C ASP A 4 -11.02 15.55 -18.06
N THR A 5 -11.72 16.63 -17.73
CA THR A 5 -11.60 17.38 -16.46
C THR A 5 -12.24 16.65 -15.29
N ALA A 6 -13.01 15.58 -15.55
CA ALA A 6 -13.65 14.78 -14.51
C ALA A 6 -12.76 13.67 -13.95
N ARG A 7 -11.61 13.38 -14.57
CA ARG A 7 -10.66 12.35 -14.11
C ARG A 7 -9.41 12.98 -13.51
N ALA A 8 -9.07 12.53 -12.30
CA ALA A 8 -7.80 12.86 -11.67
C ALA A 8 -6.63 12.41 -12.56
N ARG A 9 -5.48 13.08 -12.41
CA ARG A 9 -4.28 12.79 -13.20
C ARG A 9 -3.12 12.39 -12.27
N PRO A 10 -2.23 11.50 -12.73
CA PRO A 10 -1.17 10.89 -11.92
C PRO A 10 0.05 11.80 -11.73
N TRP A 11 -0.16 13.10 -11.53
CA TRP A 11 0.90 14.08 -11.28
C TRP A 11 0.44 15.17 -10.30
N PRO A 12 1.38 15.85 -9.61
CA PRO A 12 1.06 16.85 -8.60
C PRO A 12 0.31 18.08 -9.15
N THR A 13 -0.38 18.80 -8.26
CA THR A 13 -1.12 20.03 -8.60
C THR A 13 -0.17 21.21 -8.86
N ASP A 14 -0.43 21.98 -9.94
CA ASP A 14 0.28 23.23 -10.23
C ASP A 14 -0.58 24.44 -9.84
N ARG A 15 -0.48 24.81 -8.56
CA ARG A 15 -1.23 25.94 -8.00
C ARG A 15 -0.74 27.30 -8.49
N ALA A 16 0.50 27.41 -8.97
CA ALA A 16 1.03 28.65 -9.52
C ALA A 16 0.35 28.96 -10.87
N ALA A 17 0.31 27.98 -11.76
CA ALA A 17 -0.40 28.08 -13.04
C ALA A 17 -1.91 28.31 -12.83
N ALA A 18 -2.52 27.58 -11.88
CA ALA A 18 -3.94 27.77 -11.54
C ALA A 18 -4.23 29.18 -11.00
N ALA A 19 -3.38 29.71 -10.12
CA ALA A 19 -3.52 31.07 -9.60
C ALA A 19 -3.43 32.13 -10.71
N GLN A 20 -2.56 31.93 -11.71
CA GLN A 20 -2.48 32.84 -12.85
C GLN A 20 -3.76 32.79 -13.69
N ALA A 21 -4.24 31.60 -14.04
CA ALA A 21 -5.47 31.43 -14.81
C ALA A 21 -6.70 32.05 -14.11
N LEU A 22 -6.77 31.92 -12.78
CA LEU A 22 -7.83 32.55 -11.97
C LEU A 22 -7.74 34.09 -11.97
N ARG A 23 -6.52 34.65 -11.92
CA ARG A 23 -6.33 36.11 -12.04
C ARG A 23 -6.76 36.62 -13.41
N ASP A 24 -6.42 35.89 -14.47
CA ASP A 24 -6.82 36.26 -15.83
C ASP A 24 -8.35 36.18 -15.99
N LEU A 25 -8.99 35.18 -15.38
CA LEU A 25 -10.46 35.07 -15.33
C LEU A 25 -11.09 36.23 -14.55
N ALA A 26 -10.57 36.58 -13.37
CA ALA A 26 -11.05 37.71 -12.58
C ALA A 26 -10.92 39.03 -13.36
N ALA A 27 -9.84 39.20 -14.14
CA ALA A 27 -9.63 40.39 -14.97
C ALA A 27 -10.69 40.55 -16.09
N THR A 28 -11.41 39.49 -16.46
CA THR A 28 -12.56 39.58 -17.37
C THR A 28 -13.85 40.09 -16.70
N GLY A 29 -13.82 40.34 -15.39
CA GLY A 29 -14.96 40.78 -14.59
C GLY A 29 -15.83 39.64 -14.06
N TRP A 30 -15.34 38.39 -14.10
CA TRP A 30 -16.08 37.24 -13.58
C TRP A 30 -16.04 37.19 -12.05
N HIS A 31 -17.21 37.03 -11.43
CA HIS A 31 -17.37 36.89 -9.98
C HIS A 31 -18.43 35.85 -9.64
N GLY A 32 -18.23 35.09 -8.56
CA GLY A 32 -19.19 34.08 -8.12
C GLY A 32 -18.69 33.23 -6.94
N PRO A 33 -19.57 32.42 -6.33
CA PRO A 33 -19.15 31.48 -5.30
C PRO A 33 -18.20 30.43 -5.88
N VAL A 34 -17.14 30.13 -5.14
CA VAL A 34 -16.09 29.18 -5.54
C VAL A 34 -16.22 27.91 -4.70
N VAL A 35 -16.33 26.77 -5.36
CA VAL A 35 -16.19 25.46 -4.71
C VAL A 35 -14.83 24.89 -5.09
N TYR A 36 -13.95 24.73 -4.11
CA TYR A 36 -12.61 24.19 -4.29
C TYR A 36 -12.52 22.78 -3.69
N VAL A 37 -12.33 21.76 -4.52
CA VAL A 37 -12.05 20.39 -4.04
C VAL A 37 -10.55 20.27 -3.80
N SER A 38 -10.16 20.16 -2.54
CA SER A 38 -8.75 20.16 -2.11
C SER A 38 -8.23 18.73 -1.95
N ASP A 39 -6.99 18.51 -2.38
CA ASP A 39 -6.20 17.29 -2.12
C ASP A 39 -5.64 17.24 -0.69
N GLY A 40 -5.82 18.31 0.09
CA GLY A 40 -5.35 18.43 1.48
C GLY A 40 -3.84 18.61 1.65
N LEU A 41 -3.05 18.65 0.57
CA LEU A 41 -1.59 18.73 0.62
C LEU A 41 -1.10 20.18 0.49
N ALA A 42 -0.23 20.63 1.38
CA ALA A 42 0.37 21.96 1.30
C ALA A 42 1.34 22.07 0.12
N GLY A 43 1.43 23.26 -0.47
CA GLY A 43 2.34 23.58 -1.56
C GLY A 43 2.85 25.02 -1.48
N PRO A 44 3.99 25.34 -2.12
CA PRO A 44 4.64 26.65 -1.98
C PRO A 44 3.79 27.81 -2.52
N SER A 45 2.84 27.53 -3.42
CA SER A 45 1.98 28.53 -4.05
C SER A 45 0.58 28.67 -3.42
N ASP A 46 0.35 28.06 -2.25
CA ASP A 46 -0.97 28.07 -1.59
C ASP A 46 -1.47 29.49 -1.29
N GLY A 47 -0.60 30.39 -0.82
CA GLY A 47 -1.00 31.78 -0.51
C GLY A 47 -1.44 32.56 -1.75
N ALA A 48 -0.69 32.44 -2.86
CA ALA A 48 -1.03 33.09 -4.12
C ALA A 48 -2.33 32.51 -4.72
N PHE A 49 -2.52 31.19 -4.59
CA PHE A 49 -3.72 30.50 -5.04
C PHE A 49 -4.96 30.89 -4.22
N ALA A 50 -4.85 30.93 -2.89
CA ALA A 50 -5.92 31.39 -1.99
C ALA A 50 -6.34 32.83 -2.30
N THR A 51 -5.37 33.72 -2.56
CA THR A 51 -5.63 35.12 -2.94
C THR A 51 -6.37 35.20 -4.28
N ALA A 52 -5.97 34.39 -5.27
CA ALA A 52 -6.61 34.36 -6.57
C ALA A 52 -8.06 33.82 -6.50
N LEU A 53 -8.31 32.78 -5.69
CA LEU A 53 -9.66 32.28 -5.44
C LEU A 53 -10.55 33.32 -4.72
N ALA A 54 -10.00 34.03 -3.73
CA ALA A 54 -10.74 35.06 -3.00
C ALA A 54 -11.10 36.28 -3.86
N ALA A 55 -10.28 36.61 -4.88
CA ALA A 55 -10.56 37.70 -5.82
C ALA A 55 -11.78 37.44 -6.70
N ILE A 56 -12.14 36.17 -6.88
CA ILE A 56 -13.30 35.72 -7.65
C ILE A 56 -14.58 35.81 -6.81
N GLY A 57 -14.54 35.35 -5.55
CA GLY A 57 -15.68 35.37 -4.63
C GLY A 57 -15.49 34.49 -3.38
N PRO A 58 -16.55 34.24 -2.60
CA PRO A 58 -16.46 33.44 -1.38
C PRO A 58 -16.09 31.99 -1.70
N VAL A 59 -15.08 31.47 -0.98
CA VAL A 59 -14.53 30.13 -1.21
C VAL A 59 -15.05 29.13 -0.20
N ARG A 60 -15.62 28.03 -0.69
CA ARG A 60 -15.94 26.83 0.08
C ARG A 60 -14.99 25.70 -0.36
N THR A 61 -14.12 25.29 0.54
CA THR A 61 -13.17 24.19 0.32
C THR A 61 -13.81 22.88 0.77
N LEU A 62 -13.93 21.93 -0.14
CA LEU A 62 -14.33 20.55 0.15
C LEU A 62 -13.07 19.71 0.38
N ARG A 63 -12.99 19.01 1.51
CA ARG A 63 -11.91 18.08 1.86
C ARG A 63 -12.46 16.73 2.26
N ALA A 64 -11.72 15.66 1.95
CA ALA A 64 -12.02 14.36 2.54
C ALA A 64 -11.76 14.43 4.07
N PRO A 65 -12.62 13.84 4.91
CA PRO A 65 -12.51 13.96 6.38
C PRO A 65 -11.32 13.19 6.98
N THR A 66 -10.79 12.17 6.30
CA THR A 66 -9.72 11.29 6.83
C THR A 66 -8.78 10.72 5.74
N PRO A 67 -8.22 11.51 4.80
CA PRO A 67 -7.26 10.96 3.87
C PRO A 67 -5.95 10.69 4.63
N THR A 68 -5.56 9.43 4.75
CA THR A 68 -4.18 9.06 5.09
C THR A 68 -3.30 9.47 3.91
N LEU A 69 -2.95 10.75 3.84
CA LEU A 69 -2.13 11.28 2.75
C LEU A 69 -0.70 10.77 2.91
N ALA A 70 -0.31 9.82 2.08
CA ALA A 70 1.03 9.24 2.07
C ALA A 70 1.53 8.98 0.64
N VAL A 71 2.85 8.85 0.51
CA VAL A 71 3.54 8.53 -0.73
C VAL A 71 4.70 7.58 -0.47
N LEU A 72 4.91 6.62 -1.37
CA LEU A 72 6.10 5.78 -1.36
C LEU A 72 7.28 6.51 -1.99
N ARG A 73 8.35 6.71 -1.21
CA ARG A 73 9.60 7.35 -1.63
C ARG A 73 10.76 6.35 -1.59
N PRO A 74 11.85 6.59 -2.34
CA PRO A 74 13.05 5.77 -2.21
C PRO A 74 13.64 5.95 -0.80
N ALA A 75 14.15 4.87 -0.21
CA ALA A 75 14.91 4.90 1.03
C ALA A 75 16.39 4.61 0.75
N PRO A 76 17.31 5.02 1.64
CA PRO A 76 18.71 4.65 1.53
C PRO A 76 18.89 3.13 1.42
N PRO A 77 19.86 2.63 0.66
CA PRO A 77 20.07 1.19 0.52
C PRO A 77 20.32 0.55 1.89
N ALA A 78 19.54 -0.48 2.22
CA ALA A 78 19.77 -1.35 3.36
C ALA A 78 20.48 -2.63 2.90
N ASP A 79 21.43 -3.14 3.69
CA ASP A 79 22.20 -4.34 3.36
C ASP A 79 21.27 -5.52 3.04
N GLY A 80 21.30 -6.01 1.80
CA GLY A 80 20.52 -7.17 1.36
C GLY A 80 19.03 -6.90 1.08
N ALA A 81 18.39 -5.91 1.73
CA ALA A 81 16.95 -5.68 1.65
C ALA A 81 16.54 -4.67 0.58
N LEU A 82 15.29 -4.73 0.12
CA LEU A 82 14.69 -3.67 -0.69
C LEU A 82 14.20 -2.58 0.26
N ALA A 83 14.85 -1.41 0.23
CA ALA A 83 14.51 -0.30 1.11
C ALA A 83 13.46 0.60 0.45
N VAL A 84 12.43 0.96 1.21
CA VAL A 84 11.38 1.88 0.80
C VAL A 84 10.99 2.73 2.00
N ALA A 85 10.61 3.98 1.79
CA ALA A 85 10.09 4.79 2.87
C ALA A 85 8.67 5.26 2.54
N VAL A 86 7.88 5.39 3.60
CA VAL A 86 6.53 5.94 3.55
C VAL A 86 6.64 7.36 4.09
N ALA A 87 6.43 8.36 3.24
CA ALA A 87 6.25 9.74 3.70
C ALA A 87 4.75 10.01 3.81
N ALA A 88 4.31 10.61 4.92
CA ALA A 88 2.91 10.89 5.18
C ALA A 88 2.74 12.26 5.84
N VAL A 89 1.57 12.86 5.68
CA VAL A 89 1.24 14.09 6.43
C VAL A 89 1.21 13.76 7.92
N PRO A 90 1.92 14.51 8.80
CA PRO A 90 1.92 14.28 10.25
C PRO A 90 0.53 14.19 10.85
N SER A 91 0.33 13.23 11.75
CA SER A 91 -0.92 13.01 12.47
C SER A 91 -0.66 12.97 13.97
N PRO A 92 -1.54 13.52 14.83
CA PRO A 92 -1.38 13.44 16.29
C PRO A 92 -1.56 12.02 16.86
N HIS A 93 -1.97 11.05 16.03
CA HIS A 93 -2.19 9.65 16.42
C HIS A 93 -1.20 8.72 15.70
N PRO A 94 -0.70 7.67 16.37
CA PRO A 94 0.13 6.67 15.71
C PRO A 94 -0.68 5.92 14.65
N ARG A 95 -0.04 5.61 13.52
CA ARG A 95 -0.63 4.85 12.40
C ARG A 95 0.22 3.64 12.10
N ARG A 96 -0.38 2.63 11.49
CA ARG A 96 0.34 1.49 10.90
C ARG A 96 -0.09 1.38 9.46
N MET A 97 0.88 1.43 8.54
CA MET A 97 0.65 1.30 7.11
C MET A 97 1.26 0.00 6.63
N THR A 98 0.68 -0.65 5.63
CA THR A 98 1.24 -1.89 5.07
C THR A 98 1.73 -1.65 3.65
N VAL A 99 2.98 -2.01 3.39
CA VAL A 99 3.56 -2.02 2.04
C VAL A 99 3.50 -3.46 1.50
N ARG A 100 2.77 -3.63 0.40
CA ARG A 100 2.67 -4.87 -0.37
C ARG A 100 3.76 -4.90 -1.45
N ALA A 101 4.50 -5.98 -1.52
CA ALA A 101 5.41 -6.27 -2.63
C ALA A 101 4.68 -7.14 -3.67
N GLU A 102 4.51 -6.62 -4.89
CA GLU A 102 3.71 -7.29 -5.92
C GLU A 102 4.50 -7.60 -7.20
N THR A 103 4.10 -8.69 -7.85
CA THR A 103 4.49 -9.03 -9.23
C THR A 103 3.67 -8.25 -10.25
N ALA A 104 4.11 -8.25 -11.52
CA ALA A 104 3.39 -7.64 -12.64
C ALA A 104 1.95 -8.16 -12.81
N ASP A 105 1.70 -9.41 -12.44
CA ASP A 105 0.37 -10.05 -12.52
C ASP A 105 -0.52 -9.74 -11.30
N GLY A 106 -0.07 -8.88 -10.38
CA GLY A 106 -0.78 -8.50 -9.16
C GLY A 106 -0.63 -9.50 -8.00
N GLY A 107 0.15 -10.58 -8.18
CA GLY A 107 0.43 -11.54 -7.10
C GLY A 107 1.28 -10.91 -6.00
N VAL A 108 0.85 -11.04 -4.74
CA VAL A 108 1.54 -10.51 -3.56
C VAL A 108 2.64 -11.49 -3.12
N LEU A 109 3.88 -10.99 -3.03
CA LEU A 109 5.06 -11.75 -2.59
C LEU A 109 5.41 -11.51 -1.12
N GLY A 110 4.96 -10.39 -0.54
CA GLY A 110 5.22 -10.06 0.85
C GLY A 110 4.43 -8.85 1.33
N LEU A 111 4.22 -8.78 2.64
CA LEU A 111 3.57 -7.69 3.36
C LEU A 111 4.53 -7.14 4.40
N VAL A 112 4.80 -5.84 4.36
CA VAL A 112 5.71 -5.18 5.30
C VAL A 112 4.92 -4.13 6.09
N PRO A 113 4.68 -4.38 7.40
CA PRO A 113 4.07 -3.38 8.25
C PRO A 113 5.07 -2.25 8.55
N VAL A 114 4.63 -1.02 8.38
CA VAL A 114 5.38 0.21 8.59
C VAL A 114 4.70 1.00 9.70
N PRO A 115 5.22 0.94 10.94
CA PRO A 115 4.70 1.77 12.02
C PRO A 115 5.09 3.23 11.79
N LEU A 116 4.12 4.13 11.87
CA LEU A 116 4.30 5.58 11.76
C LEU A 116 3.88 6.20 13.10
N PRO A 117 4.83 6.60 13.97
CA PRO A 117 4.52 7.22 15.26
C PRO A 117 3.70 8.52 15.11
N ALA A 118 3.07 8.93 16.21
CA ALA A 118 2.37 10.20 16.27
C ALA A 118 3.33 11.38 16.05
N GLY A 119 2.98 12.28 15.13
CA GLY A 119 3.76 13.47 14.78
C GLY A 119 4.83 13.25 13.70
N ASP A 120 5.17 12.00 13.38
CA ASP A 120 6.20 11.70 12.38
C ASP A 120 5.65 11.90 10.95
N ASP A 121 6.48 12.46 10.08
CA ASP A 121 6.20 12.71 8.66
C ASP A 121 6.72 11.61 7.72
N HIS A 122 7.50 10.66 8.24
CA HIS A 122 7.98 9.52 7.49
C HIS A 122 8.35 8.32 8.37
N ALA A 123 8.38 7.13 7.77
CA ALA A 123 9.04 5.95 8.33
C ALA A 123 9.69 5.13 7.22
N ASP A 124 10.85 4.57 7.54
CA ASP A 124 11.60 3.70 6.64
C ASP A 124 11.18 2.24 6.86
N ALA A 125 11.12 1.49 5.76
CA ALA A 125 10.76 0.09 5.72
C ALA A 125 11.77 -0.68 4.88
N SER A 126 12.03 -1.93 5.28
CA SER A 126 12.89 -2.81 4.52
C SER A 126 12.17 -4.13 4.25
N VAL A 127 12.14 -4.51 2.98
CA VAL A 127 11.58 -5.79 2.56
C VAL A 127 12.72 -6.81 2.51
N ALA A 128 12.84 -7.59 3.58
CA ALA A 128 13.81 -8.67 3.68
C ALA A 128 13.23 -9.94 3.04
N MET A 129 13.76 -10.32 1.88
CA MET A 129 13.39 -11.57 1.20
C MET A 129 14.56 -12.11 0.37
N PRO A 130 14.55 -13.41 0.00
CA PRO A 130 15.53 -13.97 -0.92
C PRO A 130 15.61 -13.18 -2.23
N ALA A 131 16.81 -13.11 -2.81
CA ALA A 131 17.06 -12.32 -4.02
C ALA A 131 16.16 -12.74 -5.19
N GLU A 132 15.83 -14.03 -5.27
CA GLU A 132 14.95 -14.57 -6.31
C GLU A 132 13.52 -14.04 -6.21
N LEU A 133 12.98 -13.90 -4.99
CA LEU A 133 11.67 -13.29 -4.78
C LEU A 133 11.73 -11.78 -4.98
N ARG A 134 12.80 -11.14 -4.50
CA ARG A 134 13.01 -9.69 -4.68
C ARG A 134 13.01 -9.31 -6.16
N ASN A 135 13.69 -10.10 -7.00
CA ASN A 135 13.78 -9.84 -8.44
C ASN A 135 12.47 -10.07 -9.19
N ARG A 136 11.47 -10.69 -8.55
CA ARG A 136 10.12 -10.85 -9.09
C ARG A 136 9.17 -9.72 -8.69
N ILE A 137 9.60 -8.81 -7.82
CA ILE A 137 8.81 -7.64 -7.46
C ILE A 137 8.90 -6.65 -8.63
N ASP A 138 7.75 -6.25 -9.15
CA ASP A 138 7.63 -5.23 -10.19
C ASP A 138 7.14 -3.89 -9.60
N ARG A 139 6.39 -3.93 -8.48
CA ARG A 139 5.93 -2.72 -7.79
C ARG A 139 5.73 -2.94 -6.30
N LEU A 140 5.83 -1.85 -5.55
CA LEU A 140 5.43 -1.74 -4.15
C LEU A 140 4.13 -0.93 -4.07
N VAL A 141 3.17 -1.39 -3.26
CA VAL A 141 1.84 -0.78 -3.14
C VAL A 141 1.51 -0.56 -1.67
N LEU A 142 1.08 0.65 -1.30
CA LEU A 142 0.50 0.94 0.00
C LEU A 142 -0.96 0.47 0.03
N GLU A 143 -1.29 -0.41 0.97
CA GLU A 143 -2.60 -1.10 1.03
C GLU A 143 -3.77 -0.12 1.22
N ASP A 144 -3.62 0.86 2.10
CA ASP A 144 -4.67 1.83 2.45
C ASP A 144 -4.70 3.07 1.53
N MET A 145 -3.94 3.04 0.43
CA MET A 145 -3.79 4.16 -0.49
C MET A 145 -4.22 3.78 -1.90
N SER A 146 -5.30 4.40 -2.34
CA SER A 146 -5.72 4.32 -3.74
C SER A 146 -4.95 5.33 -4.59
N GLY A 147 -4.49 4.90 -5.77
CA GLY A 147 -3.88 5.77 -6.77
C GLY A 147 -2.34 5.79 -6.77
N PRO A 148 -1.75 6.54 -7.72
CA PRO A 148 -0.35 6.41 -8.11
C PRO A 148 0.66 6.88 -7.05
N ALA A 149 0.22 7.66 -6.05
CA ALA A 149 1.06 8.03 -4.91
C ALA A 149 1.37 6.84 -3.98
N GLY A 150 0.43 5.89 -3.89
CA GLY A 150 0.59 4.66 -3.13
C GLY A 150 1.45 3.61 -3.84
N VAL A 151 1.83 3.83 -5.11
CA VAL A 151 2.56 2.85 -5.92
C VAL A 151 3.96 3.34 -6.24
N ARG A 152 4.94 2.48 -5.99
CA ARG A 152 6.32 2.64 -6.46
C ARG A 152 6.64 1.50 -7.42
N LEU A 153 6.74 1.82 -8.71
CA LEU A 153 7.27 0.93 -9.73
C LEU A 153 8.76 0.72 -9.48
N LEU A 154 9.18 -0.54 -9.54
CA LEU A 154 10.58 -0.93 -9.50
C LEU A 154 11.09 -1.07 -10.92
N ASP A 155 12.36 -0.74 -11.12
CA ASP A 155 12.99 -0.83 -12.43
C ASP A 155 14.19 -1.79 -12.47
N GLU A 156 14.94 -1.75 -13.57
CA GLU A 156 16.07 -2.66 -13.77
C GLU A 156 17.21 -2.41 -12.75
N GLY A 157 17.28 -1.21 -12.16
CA GLY A 157 18.23 -0.81 -11.13
C GLY A 157 17.88 -1.30 -9.72
N ASP A 158 16.61 -1.59 -9.42
CA ASP A 158 16.19 -2.09 -8.09
C ASP A 158 16.43 -3.60 -7.88
N ARG A 159 16.66 -4.33 -8.98
CA ARG A 159 16.83 -5.79 -9.01
C ARG A 159 18.30 -6.18 -8.78
N ARG A 160 18.53 -7.20 -7.95
CA ARG A 160 19.86 -7.76 -7.71
C ARG A 160 20.18 -8.81 -8.78
N ARG A 161 21.15 -8.55 -9.66
CA ARG A 161 21.43 -9.50 -10.74
C ARG A 161 22.17 -10.74 -10.25
N PRO A 162 21.82 -11.92 -10.78
CA PRO A 162 22.55 -13.14 -10.44
C PRO A 162 23.88 -13.17 -11.19
N VAL A 163 24.96 -13.19 -10.41
CA VAL A 163 26.35 -13.29 -10.87
C VAL A 163 26.85 -14.69 -10.53
N GLY A 164 27.21 -15.45 -11.56
CA GLY A 164 27.82 -16.76 -11.41
C GLY A 164 29.32 -16.65 -11.17
N LEU A 165 29.81 -17.14 -10.04
CA LEU A 165 31.24 -17.30 -9.77
C LEU A 165 31.63 -18.77 -10.03
N VAL A 166 32.46 -19.00 -11.04
CA VAL A 166 32.89 -20.36 -11.39
C VAL A 166 33.88 -20.86 -10.34
N SER A 167 33.49 -21.94 -9.65
CA SER A 167 34.36 -22.61 -8.70
C SER A 167 35.30 -23.57 -9.42
N VAL A 168 36.60 -23.40 -9.19
CA VAL A 168 37.67 -24.30 -9.64
C VAL A 168 38.17 -25.00 -8.38
N GLY A 169 38.23 -26.35 -8.39
CA GLY A 169 38.34 -27.17 -7.19
C GLY A 169 39.35 -26.67 -6.14
N GLY A 170 38.88 -26.53 -4.89
CA GLY A 170 39.64 -26.09 -3.72
C GLY A 170 38.69 -25.51 -2.65
N THR A 171 39.03 -25.67 -1.37
CA THR A 171 38.35 -24.95 -0.28
C THR A 171 38.63 -23.46 -0.43
N ASP A 172 37.60 -22.63 -0.31
CA ASP A 172 37.69 -21.16 -0.37
C ASP A 172 38.48 -20.62 0.84
N THR A 173 39.80 -20.64 0.72
CA THR A 173 40.72 -20.22 1.78
C THR A 173 40.62 -18.69 1.94
N PRO A 174 40.33 -18.17 3.14
CA PRO A 174 40.27 -16.72 3.37
C PRO A 174 41.55 -16.03 2.87
N LEU A 175 41.39 -14.89 2.20
CA LEU A 175 42.46 -14.03 1.65
C LEU A 175 43.31 -14.60 0.50
N VAL A 176 43.29 -15.92 0.25
CA VAL A 176 44.10 -16.58 -0.78
C VAL A 176 43.23 -17.17 -1.89
N GLY A 177 41.99 -17.53 -1.58
CA GLY A 177 41.06 -18.15 -2.53
C GLY A 177 40.76 -17.23 -3.73
N PRO A 178 40.70 -17.79 -4.95
CA PRO A 178 40.44 -17.01 -6.17
C PRO A 178 39.07 -16.33 -6.19
N LEU A 179 38.12 -16.80 -5.36
CA LEU A 179 36.78 -16.24 -5.24
C LEU A 179 36.61 -15.28 -4.05
N PHE A 180 37.55 -15.24 -3.10
CA PHE A 180 37.38 -14.49 -1.85
C PHE A 180 37.13 -13.00 -2.09
N TYR A 181 37.98 -12.33 -2.87
CA TYR A 181 37.86 -10.90 -3.18
C TYR A 181 36.67 -10.62 -4.09
N LEU A 182 36.40 -11.49 -5.06
CA LEU A 182 35.24 -11.39 -5.95
C LEU A 182 33.93 -11.44 -5.17
N ARG A 183 33.81 -12.39 -4.22
CA ARG A 183 32.64 -12.50 -3.35
C ARG A 183 32.46 -11.27 -2.48
N ARG A 184 33.55 -10.79 -1.87
CA ARG A 184 33.53 -9.59 -1.01
C ARG A 184 33.11 -8.35 -1.80
N ALA A 185 33.60 -8.21 -3.03
CA ALA A 185 33.30 -7.08 -3.90
C ALA A 185 31.83 -7.08 -4.39
N LEU A 186 31.27 -8.25 -4.68
CA LEU A 186 29.96 -8.36 -5.33
C LEU A 186 28.78 -8.57 -4.37
N SER A 187 29.04 -9.11 -3.17
CA SER A 187 27.98 -9.43 -2.18
C SER A 187 27.01 -8.28 -1.88
N PRO A 188 27.46 -7.02 -1.75
CA PRO A 188 26.54 -5.91 -1.47
C PRO A 188 25.54 -5.63 -2.61
N THR A 189 25.93 -5.89 -3.85
CA THR A 189 25.22 -5.39 -5.05
C THR A 189 24.64 -6.49 -5.95
N ALA A 190 25.07 -7.74 -5.80
CA ALA A 190 24.69 -8.85 -6.67
C ALA A 190 24.25 -10.09 -5.87
N GLU A 191 23.41 -10.91 -6.50
CA GLU A 191 23.11 -12.25 -6.01
C GLU A 191 24.22 -13.19 -6.49
N ILE A 192 25.08 -13.65 -5.58
CA ILE A 192 26.21 -14.49 -5.94
C ILE A 192 25.78 -15.95 -5.98
N ARG A 193 26.10 -16.64 -7.07
CA ARG A 193 25.93 -18.09 -7.22
C ARG A 193 27.27 -18.74 -7.49
N GLU A 194 27.70 -19.64 -6.62
CA GLU A 194 28.96 -20.36 -6.76
C GLU A 194 28.70 -21.78 -7.27
N GLY A 195 29.50 -22.24 -8.23
CA GLY A 195 29.39 -23.62 -8.72
C GLY A 195 30.18 -23.90 -9.99
N ARG A 196 29.98 -25.10 -10.54
CA ARG A 196 30.51 -25.47 -11.86
C ARG A 196 29.68 -24.77 -12.95
N VAL A 197 30.32 -24.49 -14.09
CA VAL A 197 29.69 -23.81 -15.23
C VAL A 197 28.37 -24.46 -15.66
N ALA A 198 28.33 -25.80 -15.76
CA ALA A 198 27.10 -26.52 -16.14
C ALA A 198 25.93 -26.28 -15.17
N THR A 199 26.20 -26.20 -13.86
CA THR A 199 25.18 -25.92 -12.84
C THR A 199 24.74 -24.45 -12.86
N LEU A 200 25.70 -23.55 -13.06
CA LEU A 200 25.47 -22.10 -13.11
C LEU A 200 24.61 -21.71 -14.32
N LEU A 201 24.93 -22.24 -15.51
CA LEU A 201 24.20 -21.96 -16.74
C LEU A 201 22.84 -22.66 -16.83
N ALA A 202 22.52 -23.59 -15.93
CA ALA A 202 21.20 -24.21 -15.85
C ALA A 202 20.10 -23.24 -15.37
N ARG A 203 20.49 -22.10 -14.79
CA ARG A 203 19.58 -21.03 -14.34
C ARG A 203 19.92 -19.72 -15.06
N PRO A 204 18.98 -18.76 -15.14
CA PRO A 204 19.27 -17.45 -15.71
C PRO A 204 20.41 -16.74 -14.96
N LEU A 205 21.41 -16.27 -15.71
CA LEU A 205 22.58 -15.51 -15.26
C LEU A 205 22.81 -14.32 -16.20
N SER A 206 23.23 -13.19 -15.62
CA SER A 206 23.61 -11.98 -16.40
C SER A 206 25.12 -11.91 -16.62
N VAL A 207 25.88 -12.23 -15.57
CA VAL A 207 27.35 -12.22 -15.59
C VAL A 207 27.87 -13.58 -15.13
N LEU A 208 28.87 -14.09 -15.82
CA LEU A 208 29.65 -15.24 -15.41
C LEU A 208 31.09 -14.78 -15.19
N ILE A 209 31.62 -14.96 -13.97
CA ILE A 209 32.99 -14.64 -13.63
C ILE A 209 33.79 -15.93 -13.52
N ALA A 210 34.79 -16.06 -14.39
CA ALA A 210 35.68 -17.19 -14.49
C ALA A 210 37.08 -16.80 -13.99
N PRO A 211 37.50 -17.27 -12.80
CA PRO A 211 38.89 -17.11 -12.37
C PRO A 211 39.84 -17.94 -13.25
N ASP A 212 41.14 -17.79 -13.04
CA ASP A 212 42.15 -18.51 -13.81
C ASP A 212 41.95 -20.04 -13.75
N GLY A 213 42.14 -20.71 -14.88
CA GLY A 213 41.92 -22.15 -15.03
C GLY A 213 40.46 -22.62 -15.10
N ALA A 214 39.47 -21.76 -14.83
CA ALA A 214 38.05 -22.16 -14.78
C ALA A 214 37.45 -22.65 -16.13
N LEU A 215 38.08 -22.29 -17.25
CA LEU A 215 37.61 -22.59 -18.61
C LEU A 215 38.62 -23.43 -19.41
N GLY A 216 39.35 -24.34 -18.75
CA GLY A 216 40.33 -25.21 -19.43
C GLY A 216 39.69 -26.23 -20.38
N ASP A 217 38.50 -26.72 -20.04
CA ASP A 217 37.78 -27.75 -20.79
C ASP A 217 37.09 -27.20 -22.07
N PRO A 218 37.30 -27.81 -23.26
CA PRO A 218 36.68 -27.38 -24.51
C PRO A 218 35.15 -27.41 -24.52
N GLU A 219 34.51 -28.40 -23.88
CA GLU A 219 33.04 -28.47 -23.84
C GLU A 219 32.46 -27.32 -23.02
N THR A 220 33.08 -27.03 -21.88
CA THR A 220 32.76 -25.90 -21.02
C THR A 220 32.89 -24.58 -21.78
N ARG A 221 33.96 -24.39 -22.56
CA ARG A 221 34.13 -23.19 -23.39
C ARG A 221 33.02 -23.04 -24.43
N ARG A 222 32.65 -24.11 -25.13
CA ARG A 222 31.52 -24.07 -26.09
C ARG A 222 30.19 -23.71 -25.42
N ALA A 223 29.91 -24.25 -24.24
CA ALA A 223 28.69 -23.93 -23.49
C ALA A 223 28.64 -22.45 -23.09
N VAL A 224 29.76 -21.89 -22.61
CA VAL A 224 29.87 -20.47 -22.26
C VAL A 224 29.77 -19.60 -23.52
N ALA A 225 30.44 -19.95 -24.62
CA ALA A 225 30.35 -19.22 -25.89
C ALA A 225 28.90 -19.14 -26.39
N ALA A 226 28.15 -20.25 -26.30
CA ALA A 226 26.73 -20.29 -26.66
C ALA A 226 25.86 -19.40 -25.76
N TRP A 227 26.18 -19.32 -24.46
CA TRP A 227 25.49 -18.43 -23.52
C TRP A 227 25.81 -16.95 -23.76
N VAL A 228 27.08 -16.60 -23.95
CA VAL A 228 27.50 -15.21 -24.28
C VAL A 228 26.84 -14.75 -25.57
N ARG A 229 26.79 -15.59 -26.61
CA ARG A 229 26.13 -15.23 -27.88
C ARG A 229 24.67 -14.82 -27.71
N LYS A 230 23.97 -15.35 -26.69
CA LYS A 230 22.58 -15.03 -26.35
C LYS A 230 22.42 -13.77 -25.48
N GLY A 231 23.51 -13.06 -25.15
CA GLY A 231 23.48 -11.81 -24.37
C GLY A 231 24.13 -11.87 -23.00
N GLY A 232 24.82 -12.95 -22.63
CA GLY A 232 25.56 -13.03 -21.37
C GLY A 232 26.88 -12.25 -21.40
N MET A 233 27.34 -11.74 -20.25
CA MET A 233 28.69 -11.17 -20.10
C MET A 233 29.63 -12.15 -19.40
N LEU A 234 30.72 -12.53 -20.05
CA LEU A 234 31.79 -13.31 -19.45
C LEU A 234 32.91 -12.39 -18.96
N VAL A 235 33.23 -12.44 -17.67
CA VAL A 235 34.40 -11.77 -17.10
C VAL A 235 35.45 -12.81 -16.73
N ARG A 236 36.64 -12.72 -17.31
CA ARG A 236 37.76 -13.63 -17.04
C ARG A 236 38.88 -12.90 -16.31
N PHE A 237 39.52 -13.61 -15.40
CA PHE A 237 40.78 -13.17 -14.79
C PHE A 237 41.93 -14.01 -15.33
N ALA A 238 43.01 -13.33 -15.72
CA ALA A 238 44.24 -14.00 -16.13
C ALA A 238 44.97 -14.60 -14.90
N GLY A 239 45.89 -15.50 -15.17
CA GLY A 239 46.75 -16.07 -14.14
C GLY A 239 47.75 -17.07 -14.73
N PRO A 240 48.48 -17.80 -13.88
CA PRO A 240 49.51 -18.74 -14.30
C PRO A 240 49.00 -19.85 -15.23
N LEU A 241 47.75 -20.32 -15.06
CA LEU A 241 47.17 -21.41 -15.84
C LEU A 241 46.80 -20.94 -17.25
N LEU A 242 46.21 -19.75 -17.40
CA LEU A 242 45.91 -19.17 -18.70
C LEU A 242 47.18 -18.95 -19.53
N ASN A 243 48.24 -18.45 -18.89
CA ASN A 243 49.55 -18.25 -19.55
C ASN A 243 50.16 -19.58 -20.04
N ARG A 244 50.07 -20.65 -19.23
CA ARG A 244 50.52 -21.99 -19.65
C ARG A 244 49.68 -22.54 -20.80
N ALA A 245 48.36 -22.31 -20.80
CA ALA A 245 47.48 -22.78 -21.86
C ALA A 245 47.72 -22.07 -23.21
N THR A 246 48.32 -20.87 -23.20
CA THR A 246 48.75 -20.18 -24.41
C THR A 246 50.15 -20.57 -24.89
N ALA A 247 50.92 -21.33 -24.12
CA ALA A 247 52.18 -21.90 -24.57
C ALA A 247 51.91 -23.19 -25.36
N PRO A 248 52.50 -23.40 -26.55
CA PRO A 248 52.38 -24.67 -27.26
C PRO A 248 52.99 -25.80 -26.41
N ASP A 249 52.27 -26.91 -26.28
CA ASP A 249 52.81 -28.17 -25.76
C ASP A 249 54.11 -28.47 -26.53
N THR A 250 55.25 -28.44 -25.84
CA THR A 250 56.50 -28.92 -26.40
C THR A 250 56.51 -30.43 -26.20
N PRO A 251 56.37 -31.28 -27.24
CA PRO A 251 56.75 -32.66 -27.10
C PRO A 251 58.27 -32.67 -27.05
N THR A 252 58.81 -33.04 -25.90
CA THR A 252 60.19 -33.48 -25.79
C THR A 252 60.25 -34.82 -26.50
N ASP A 253 60.56 -34.82 -27.80
CA ASP A 253 61.33 -35.86 -28.48
C ASP A 253 61.61 -35.48 -29.94
N ALA A 254 62.81 -35.83 -30.36
CA ALA A 254 63.45 -35.45 -31.61
C ALA A 254 62.71 -35.96 -32.85
N GLN A 255 62.23 -35.05 -33.70
CA GLN A 255 62.30 -35.07 -35.18
C GLN A 255 61.37 -33.98 -35.71
N ALA A 256 61.90 -33.09 -36.54
CA ALA A 256 61.10 -32.25 -37.41
C ALA A 256 60.53 -33.13 -38.54
N PRO A 257 59.20 -33.15 -38.78
CA PRO A 257 58.66 -33.46 -40.08
C PRO A 257 58.29 -32.15 -40.79
N ASP A 258 58.59 -32.11 -42.08
CA ASP A 258 58.25 -31.03 -42.99
C ASP A 258 56.81 -30.53 -42.82
N THR A 259 56.65 -29.20 -42.82
CA THR A 259 55.34 -28.56 -42.91
C THR A 259 54.75 -28.86 -44.30
N PRO A 260 53.54 -29.44 -44.44
CA PRO A 260 52.89 -29.56 -45.72
C PRO A 260 52.57 -28.15 -46.26
N PRO A 261 52.78 -27.84 -47.55
CA PRO A 261 52.53 -26.50 -48.11
C PRO A 261 51.04 -26.11 -48.23
N ASN A 262 50.14 -26.73 -47.46
CA ASN A 262 48.69 -26.53 -47.49
C ASN A 262 48.05 -26.64 -46.09
N ALA A 263 48.59 -25.91 -45.11
CA ALA A 263 47.84 -25.66 -43.87
C ALA A 263 46.65 -24.74 -44.22
N PRO A 264 45.40 -25.08 -43.84
CA PRO A 264 44.28 -24.18 -44.05
C PRO A 264 44.56 -22.83 -43.37
N PRO A 265 44.12 -21.71 -43.98
CA PRO A 265 44.33 -20.39 -43.39
C PRO A 265 43.79 -20.36 -41.96
N PRO A 266 44.38 -19.56 -41.05
CA PRO A 266 43.91 -19.44 -39.69
C PRO A 266 42.40 -19.17 -39.70
N ALA A 267 41.66 -19.93 -38.88
CA ALA A 267 40.21 -19.78 -38.76
C ALA A 267 39.86 -18.30 -38.55
N PRO A 268 38.75 -17.81 -39.13
CA PRO A 268 38.35 -16.40 -39.00
C PRO A 268 38.35 -15.96 -37.53
N ALA A 269 38.74 -14.72 -37.25
CA ALA A 269 38.92 -14.20 -35.89
C ALA A 269 37.72 -14.46 -34.95
N ALA A 270 36.50 -14.46 -35.49
CA ALA A 270 35.28 -14.82 -34.76
C ALA A 270 35.27 -16.28 -34.26
N ALA A 271 35.77 -17.24 -35.05
CA ALA A 271 35.87 -18.63 -34.63
C ALA A 271 36.93 -18.82 -33.55
N GLN A 272 38.06 -18.09 -33.62
CA GLN A 272 39.08 -18.11 -32.58
C GLN A 272 38.60 -17.50 -31.26
N LEU A 273 37.79 -16.42 -31.32
CA LEU A 273 37.15 -15.82 -30.16
C LEU A 273 36.20 -16.81 -29.47
N GLU A 274 35.43 -17.59 -30.24
CA GLU A 274 34.52 -18.60 -29.70
C GLU A 274 35.23 -19.79 -29.06
N ASP A 275 36.34 -20.22 -29.66
CA ASP A 275 37.12 -21.36 -29.16
C ASP A 275 37.95 -20.99 -27.94
N THR A 276 38.52 -19.78 -27.89
CA THR A 276 39.42 -19.35 -26.80
C THR A 276 38.67 -18.62 -25.69
N LEU A 277 37.58 -17.93 -26.03
CA LEU A 277 36.89 -16.97 -25.19
C LEU A 277 37.85 -15.91 -24.63
N LEU A 278 38.74 -15.39 -25.48
CA LEU A 278 39.69 -14.32 -25.19
C LEU A 278 39.45 -13.14 -26.13
N PRO A 279 39.23 -11.91 -25.60
CA PRO A 279 38.86 -10.77 -26.42
C PRO A 279 39.97 -10.32 -27.37
N VAL A 280 41.22 -10.53 -26.98
CA VAL A 280 42.41 -10.24 -27.77
C VAL A 280 43.39 -11.41 -27.70
N PRO A 281 44.16 -11.68 -28.75
CA PRO A 281 45.24 -12.66 -28.70
C PRO A 281 46.29 -12.24 -27.68
N LEU A 282 46.84 -13.21 -26.94
CA LEU A 282 47.82 -12.96 -25.88
C LEU A 282 49.25 -13.24 -26.39
N MET A 283 50.22 -12.59 -25.76
CA MET A 283 51.64 -12.92 -25.89
C MET A 283 51.98 -14.11 -24.99
N GLU A 284 53.00 -14.87 -25.38
CA GLU A 284 53.55 -15.91 -24.51
C GLU A 284 54.30 -15.30 -23.33
N GLY A 285 54.04 -15.82 -22.13
CA GLY A 285 54.69 -15.39 -20.91
C GLY A 285 53.93 -14.29 -20.16
N GLU A 286 54.38 -14.06 -18.93
CA GLU A 286 53.87 -13.00 -18.07
C GLU A 286 54.93 -11.90 -17.94
N ARG A 287 54.48 -10.65 -17.88
CA ARG A 287 55.33 -9.50 -17.60
C ARG A 287 55.37 -9.28 -16.09
N GLN A 288 56.55 -9.38 -15.50
CA GLN A 288 56.78 -9.03 -14.10
C GLN A 288 57.33 -7.60 -13.97
N LEU A 289 56.68 -6.82 -13.10
CA LEU A 289 56.83 -5.39 -12.83
C LEU A 289 57.11 -5.21 -11.33
N GLY A 290 58.32 -5.55 -10.90
CA GLY A 290 58.75 -5.46 -9.51
C GLY A 290 59.08 -6.82 -8.90
N GLY A 291 60.10 -6.82 -8.03
CA GLY A 291 60.61 -7.99 -7.33
C GLY A 291 62.14 -7.99 -7.26
N ALA A 292 62.73 -8.84 -6.41
CA ALA A 292 64.18 -8.91 -6.20
C ALA A 292 64.98 -9.25 -7.48
N MET A 293 64.33 -9.77 -8.52
CA MET A 293 64.92 -10.21 -9.78
C MET A 293 64.40 -9.43 -11.01
N SER A 294 63.54 -8.42 -10.85
CA SER A 294 63.02 -7.62 -11.97
C SER A 294 63.33 -6.13 -11.78
N TRP A 295 63.87 -5.48 -12.80
CA TRP A 295 64.33 -4.09 -12.75
C TRP A 295 63.20 -3.03 -12.86
N GLY A 296 61.94 -3.44 -13.07
CA GLY A 296 60.80 -2.53 -13.20
C GLY A 296 60.13 -2.19 -11.87
N LYS A 297 59.65 -0.95 -11.69
CA LYS A 297 58.75 -0.61 -10.58
C LYS A 297 57.32 -1.09 -10.88
N PRO A 298 56.52 -1.48 -9.85
CA PRO A 298 55.09 -1.70 -10.02
C PRO A 298 54.44 -0.50 -10.71
N GLN A 299 53.56 -0.78 -11.67
CA GLN A 299 52.99 0.25 -12.54
C GLN A 299 51.61 0.70 -12.02
N PRO A 300 51.35 2.01 -11.94
CA PRO A 300 50.02 2.52 -11.60
C PRO A 300 49.07 2.43 -12.79
N LEU A 301 47.76 2.49 -12.51
CA LEU A 301 46.73 2.60 -13.55
C LEU A 301 46.72 4.01 -14.17
N ALA A 302 46.46 4.09 -15.47
CA ALA A 302 46.13 5.33 -16.15
C ALA A 302 44.67 5.72 -15.88
N PRO A 303 44.30 7.01 -16.03
CA PRO A 303 42.90 7.44 -16.04
C PRO A 303 42.09 6.70 -17.11
N PHE A 304 40.81 6.40 -16.80
CA PHE A 304 39.92 5.72 -17.73
C PHE A 304 39.51 6.65 -18.89
N ALA A 305 39.58 6.14 -20.12
CA ALA A 305 39.14 6.86 -21.32
C ALA A 305 37.62 7.10 -21.32
N ALA A 306 37.14 8.11 -22.05
CA ALA A 306 35.72 8.46 -22.13
C ALA A 306 34.82 7.32 -22.67
N ALA A 307 35.37 6.48 -23.55
CA ALA A 307 34.66 5.31 -24.11
C ALA A 307 34.65 4.09 -23.17
N SER A 308 35.37 4.14 -22.05
CA SER A 308 35.44 3.03 -21.09
C SER A 308 34.22 3.03 -20.16
N PRO A 309 33.66 1.86 -19.81
CA PRO A 309 32.62 1.76 -18.77
C PRO A 309 33.11 2.20 -17.38
N PHE A 310 34.42 2.36 -17.21
CA PHE A 310 35.04 2.81 -15.96
C PHE A 310 35.26 4.34 -15.91
N HIS A 311 34.87 5.08 -16.95
CA HIS A 311 35.01 6.52 -16.99
C HIS A 311 34.36 7.20 -15.77
N GLY A 312 35.05 8.20 -15.21
CA GLY A 312 34.62 8.93 -14.01
C GLY A 312 34.91 8.23 -12.68
N LEU A 313 35.41 6.98 -12.67
CA LEU A 313 35.92 6.36 -11.45
C LEU A 313 37.26 7.00 -11.04
N ALA A 314 37.38 7.38 -9.77
CA ALA A 314 38.64 7.87 -9.22
C ALA A 314 39.65 6.70 -9.12
N VAL A 315 40.85 6.88 -9.69
CA VAL A 315 41.95 5.92 -9.60
C VAL A 315 42.83 6.28 -8.40
N PRO A 316 42.86 5.47 -7.33
CA PRO A 316 43.71 5.74 -6.18
C PRO A 316 45.19 5.59 -6.54
N ALA A 317 46.05 6.47 -6.02
CA ALA A 317 47.47 6.52 -6.36
C ALA A 317 48.28 5.32 -5.81
N ASP A 318 47.74 4.60 -4.84
CA ASP A 318 48.32 3.43 -4.21
C ASP A 318 48.04 2.13 -5.00
N VAL A 319 47.14 2.14 -5.98
CA VAL A 319 46.86 0.94 -6.80
C VAL A 319 48.00 0.71 -7.80
N THR A 320 48.64 -0.45 -7.70
CA THR A 320 49.78 -0.86 -8.52
C THR A 320 49.65 -2.30 -9.02
N ILE A 321 50.12 -2.52 -10.24
CA ILE A 321 50.19 -3.82 -10.89
C ILE A 321 51.64 -4.30 -10.91
N SER A 322 51.87 -5.51 -10.40
CA SER A 322 53.20 -6.11 -10.31
C SER A 322 53.41 -7.26 -11.29
N ARG A 323 52.35 -7.90 -11.79
CA ARG A 323 52.42 -8.94 -12.84
C ARG A 323 51.20 -8.85 -13.75
N GLN A 324 51.37 -9.09 -15.05
CA GLN A 324 50.25 -9.16 -15.99
C GLN A 324 50.55 -10.09 -17.18
N VAL A 325 49.53 -10.66 -17.79
CA VAL A 325 49.63 -11.23 -19.14
C VAL A 325 49.54 -10.08 -20.15
N LEU A 326 50.22 -10.18 -21.29
CA LEU A 326 50.22 -9.12 -22.30
C LEU A 326 49.32 -9.49 -23.48
N ALA A 327 48.52 -8.52 -23.93
CA ALA A 327 47.87 -8.58 -25.23
C ALA A 327 48.91 -8.46 -26.35
N ARG A 328 48.71 -9.21 -27.44
CA ARG A 328 49.53 -9.07 -28.64
C ARG A 328 49.23 -7.70 -29.28
N PRO A 329 50.25 -6.91 -29.62
CA PRO A 329 50.04 -5.63 -30.29
C PRO A 329 49.28 -5.80 -31.61
N ALA A 330 48.22 -5.00 -31.78
CA ALA A 330 47.41 -4.94 -32.99
C ALA A 330 46.93 -3.50 -33.21
N THR A 331 46.59 -3.13 -34.44
CA THR A 331 46.16 -1.76 -34.80
C THR A 331 44.82 -1.36 -34.21
N ASP A 332 43.98 -2.35 -33.89
CA ASP A 332 42.65 -2.25 -33.29
C ASP A 332 42.67 -2.52 -31.78
N LEU A 333 43.84 -2.78 -31.18
CA LEU A 333 43.95 -3.09 -29.74
C LEU A 333 43.36 -1.97 -28.87
N ASP A 334 43.36 -0.74 -29.37
CA ASP A 334 42.81 0.40 -28.66
C ASP A 334 41.29 0.36 -28.54
N ASP A 335 40.60 -0.14 -29.55
CA ASP A 335 39.14 -0.33 -29.57
C ASP A 335 38.70 -1.47 -28.65
N HIS A 336 39.64 -2.32 -28.25
CA HIS A 336 39.44 -3.48 -27.39
C HIS A 336 39.95 -3.27 -25.95
N SER A 337 40.35 -2.06 -25.56
CA SER A 337 40.94 -1.78 -24.24
C SER A 337 40.17 -0.74 -23.43
N TRP A 338 39.63 -1.16 -22.28
CA TRP A 338 38.89 -0.29 -21.36
C TRP A 338 39.73 0.31 -20.23
N ALA A 339 40.81 -0.35 -19.83
CA ALA A 339 41.72 0.13 -18.79
C ALA A 339 43.16 -0.13 -19.19
N ARG A 340 44.05 0.77 -18.82
CA ARG A 340 45.48 0.73 -19.13
C ARG A 340 46.33 1.09 -17.93
N LEU A 341 47.59 0.70 -17.97
CA LEU A 341 48.61 1.21 -17.07
C LEU A 341 49.15 2.55 -17.55
N ALA A 342 49.87 3.26 -16.68
CA ALA A 342 50.49 4.55 -17.02
C ALA A 342 51.47 4.48 -18.20
N ASP A 343 52.00 3.30 -18.51
CA ASP A 343 52.86 3.04 -19.68
C ASP A 343 52.08 2.72 -20.97
N GLY A 344 50.74 2.77 -20.93
CA GLY A 344 49.85 2.51 -22.06
C GLY A 344 49.47 1.05 -22.27
N THR A 345 50.05 0.11 -21.51
CA THR A 345 49.74 -1.31 -21.67
C THR A 345 48.30 -1.64 -21.19
N PRO A 346 47.51 -2.41 -21.97
CA PRO A 346 46.16 -2.79 -21.58
C PRO A 346 46.11 -3.64 -20.30
N LEU A 347 45.21 -3.29 -19.39
CA LEU A 347 44.91 -4.03 -18.17
C LEU A 347 43.55 -4.75 -18.24
N VAL A 348 42.56 -4.12 -18.89
CA VAL A 348 41.24 -4.73 -19.13
C VAL A 348 40.93 -4.62 -20.61
N THR A 349 40.66 -5.76 -21.24
CA THR A 349 40.30 -5.84 -22.66
C THR A 349 38.93 -6.48 -22.86
N HIS A 350 38.25 -6.16 -23.95
CA HIS A 350 36.90 -6.64 -24.22
C HIS A 350 36.66 -6.94 -25.71
N ALA A 351 35.69 -7.80 -26.01
CA ALA A 351 35.21 -8.08 -27.36
C ALA A 351 33.74 -8.51 -27.34
N ALA A 352 32.96 -8.10 -28.33
CA ALA A 352 31.58 -8.54 -28.49
C ALA A 352 31.52 -9.96 -29.08
N LEU A 353 30.61 -10.79 -28.57
CA LEU A 353 30.32 -12.11 -29.13
C LEU A 353 28.79 -12.28 -29.23
N GLY A 354 28.25 -12.20 -30.44
CA GLY A 354 26.80 -12.18 -30.67
C GLY A 354 26.15 -10.96 -30.00
N SER A 355 25.15 -11.20 -29.15
CA SER A 355 24.49 -10.16 -28.36
C SER A 355 25.16 -9.90 -27.00
N GLY A 356 26.22 -10.64 -26.64
CA GLY A 356 26.91 -10.53 -25.36
C GLY A 356 28.36 -10.06 -25.51
N GLU A 357 29.10 -10.11 -24.40
CA GLU A 357 30.44 -9.51 -24.31
C GLU A 357 31.40 -10.40 -23.51
N ILE A 358 32.66 -10.42 -23.94
CA ILE A 358 33.77 -11.11 -23.26
C ILE A 358 34.73 -10.05 -22.74
N VAL A 359 35.05 -10.10 -21.46
CA VAL A 359 35.94 -9.18 -20.77
C VAL A 359 37.08 -9.98 -20.14
N LEU A 360 38.31 -9.52 -20.31
CA LEU A 360 39.50 -10.11 -19.70
C LEU A 360 40.23 -9.06 -18.87
N PHE A 361 40.42 -9.37 -17.58
CA PHE A 361 41.41 -8.71 -16.74
C PHE A 361 42.75 -9.42 -16.95
N HIS A 362 43.78 -8.68 -17.33
CA HIS A 362 45.14 -9.19 -17.57
C HIS A 362 45.91 -9.50 -16.28
N VAL A 363 45.21 -9.53 -15.14
CA VAL A 363 45.71 -9.83 -13.80
C VAL A 363 44.82 -10.87 -13.13
N THR A 364 45.29 -11.44 -12.02
CA THR A 364 44.48 -12.33 -11.19
C THR A 364 43.37 -11.57 -10.45
N GLY A 365 42.30 -12.27 -10.09
CA GLY A 365 41.26 -11.76 -9.19
C GLY A 365 41.70 -11.71 -7.71
N THR A 366 42.96 -12.06 -7.43
CA THR A 366 43.59 -12.10 -6.11
C THR A 366 44.65 -11.02 -5.97
N ALA A 367 45.12 -10.79 -4.74
CA ALA A 367 46.16 -9.79 -4.48
C ALA A 367 47.59 -10.23 -4.92
N ASP A 368 47.74 -11.36 -5.62
CA ASP A 368 49.06 -11.95 -5.94
C ASP A 368 49.81 -11.18 -7.04
N TRP A 369 49.08 -10.66 -8.03
CA TRP A 369 49.64 -9.97 -9.20
C TRP A 369 49.44 -8.45 -9.16
N SER A 370 48.60 -7.98 -8.24
CA SER A 370 48.30 -6.56 -8.04
C SER A 370 47.63 -6.33 -6.70
N ASN A 371 47.67 -5.10 -6.17
CA ASN A 371 46.83 -4.73 -5.03
C ASN A 371 45.45 -4.19 -5.46
N LEU A 372 45.09 -4.25 -6.75
CA LEU A 372 43.79 -3.81 -7.26
C LEU A 372 42.63 -4.48 -6.51
N PRO A 373 42.60 -5.81 -6.29
CA PRO A 373 41.51 -6.46 -5.54
C PRO A 373 41.34 -6.02 -4.08
N LEU A 374 42.34 -5.32 -3.51
CA LEU A 374 42.29 -4.74 -2.16
C LEU A 374 41.67 -3.34 -2.15
N SER A 375 41.46 -2.72 -3.32
CA SER A 375 40.99 -1.34 -3.45
C SER A 375 39.47 -1.25 -3.64
N GLY A 376 38.89 -0.11 -3.23
CA GLY A 376 37.51 0.23 -3.57
C GLY A 376 37.27 0.39 -5.07
N LEU A 377 38.33 0.68 -5.85
CA LEU A 377 38.26 0.79 -7.31
C LEU A 377 37.87 -0.56 -7.95
N PHE A 378 38.40 -1.68 -7.46
CA PHE A 378 38.05 -3.00 -7.98
C PHE A 378 36.57 -3.33 -7.81
N VAL A 379 36.01 -2.99 -6.65
CA VAL A 379 34.59 -3.13 -6.36
C VAL A 379 33.77 -2.28 -7.34
N ALA A 380 34.16 -1.03 -7.54
CA ALA A 380 33.49 -0.13 -8.48
C ALA A 380 33.57 -0.61 -9.93
N MET A 381 34.71 -1.15 -10.37
CA MET A 381 34.89 -1.71 -11.72
C MET A 381 33.99 -2.93 -11.94
N LEU A 382 33.98 -3.90 -11.02
CA LEU A 382 33.11 -5.08 -11.13
C LEU A 382 31.62 -4.70 -11.14
N ARG A 383 31.24 -3.70 -10.34
CA ARG A 383 29.87 -3.17 -10.34
C ARG A 383 29.50 -2.58 -11.70
N ARG A 384 30.37 -1.74 -12.30
CA ARG A 384 30.16 -1.17 -13.63
C ARG A 384 29.99 -2.23 -14.72
N LEU A 385 30.77 -3.31 -14.66
CA LEU A 385 30.63 -4.43 -15.60
C LEU A 385 29.29 -5.15 -15.43
N ALA A 386 28.87 -5.39 -14.19
CA ALA A 386 27.59 -6.02 -13.91
C ALA A 386 26.40 -5.16 -14.37
N GLU A 387 26.48 -3.83 -14.22
CA GLU A 387 25.49 -2.88 -14.76
C GLU A 387 25.46 -2.94 -16.31
N ARG A 388 26.63 -2.85 -16.96
CA ARG A 388 26.75 -2.90 -18.43
C ARG A 388 26.19 -4.17 -19.06
N ALA A 389 26.43 -5.33 -18.44
CA ALA A 389 25.96 -6.64 -18.93
C ALA A 389 24.43 -6.72 -19.17
N THR A 390 23.67 -5.81 -18.57
CA THR A 390 22.21 -5.77 -18.68
C THR A 390 21.70 -4.73 -19.69
N GLY A 391 22.59 -4.01 -20.38
CA GLY A 391 22.22 -2.89 -21.24
C GLY A 391 21.87 -1.62 -20.45
N VAL A 392 22.12 -1.62 -19.13
CA VAL A 392 22.18 -0.41 -18.31
C VAL A 392 23.56 0.21 -18.56
N GLU A 393 23.74 0.77 -19.75
CA GLU A 393 24.90 1.60 -20.00
C GLU A 393 24.81 2.82 -19.07
N ALA A 394 25.84 2.99 -18.24
CA ALA A 394 26.06 4.23 -17.52
C ALA A 394 27.34 4.91 -18.03
N PRO A 395 27.29 5.60 -19.17
CA PRO A 395 27.88 6.92 -19.35
C PRO A 395 26.85 8.01 -18.98
N ALA A 396 27.32 9.25 -18.85
CA ALA A 396 26.48 10.45 -18.76
C ALA A 396 25.78 10.70 -20.11
N ASP A 397 24.96 9.75 -20.53
CA ASP A 397 24.33 9.77 -21.83
C ASP A 397 22.95 10.39 -21.69
N HIS A 398 22.78 11.56 -22.27
CA HIS A 398 21.49 12.25 -22.44
C HIS A 398 20.55 11.48 -23.39
N SER A 399 20.67 10.15 -23.45
CA SER A 399 19.84 9.28 -24.26
C SER A 399 18.40 9.41 -23.75
N LEU A 400 17.52 9.80 -24.68
CA LEU A 400 16.13 10.07 -24.38
C LEU A 400 15.37 8.75 -24.30
N LEU A 401 14.90 8.39 -23.11
CA LEU A 401 14.06 7.22 -22.89
C LEU A 401 12.60 7.61 -23.17
N ALA A 402 12.00 7.03 -24.21
CA ALA A 402 10.59 7.24 -24.52
C ALA A 402 9.68 6.54 -23.48
N PRO A 403 8.51 7.12 -23.16
CA PRO A 403 7.55 6.48 -22.26
C PRO A 403 7.03 5.18 -22.88
N TYR A 404 7.09 4.09 -22.12
CA TYR A 404 6.59 2.79 -22.54
C TYR A 404 5.17 2.53 -22.01
N MET A 405 4.96 2.69 -20.70
CA MET A 405 3.66 2.59 -20.03
C MET A 405 3.60 3.62 -18.92
N THR A 406 2.43 4.20 -18.66
CA THR A 406 2.24 5.23 -17.63
C THR A 406 1.16 4.79 -16.66
N LEU A 407 1.27 5.19 -15.40
CA LEU A 407 0.21 4.98 -14.42
C LEU A 407 -0.96 5.90 -14.75
N ASP A 408 -2.19 5.43 -14.58
CA ASP A 408 -3.39 6.27 -14.55
C ASP A 408 -3.76 6.68 -13.11
N SER A 409 -4.93 7.29 -12.93
CA SER A 409 -5.44 7.70 -11.61
C SER A 409 -5.67 6.53 -10.66
N ASP A 410 -5.92 5.34 -11.20
CA ASP A 410 -6.22 4.12 -10.44
C ASP A 410 -4.94 3.29 -10.20
N ALA A 411 -3.77 3.86 -10.51
CA ALA A 411 -2.46 3.23 -10.45
C ALA A 411 -2.29 1.99 -11.35
N ILE A 412 -3.02 1.94 -12.46
CA ILE A 412 -2.91 0.90 -13.47
C ILE A 412 -1.94 1.37 -14.57
N LEU A 413 -1.06 0.48 -15.03
CA LEU A 413 -0.19 0.75 -16.16
C LEU A 413 -0.98 0.71 -17.46
N VAL A 414 -1.06 1.86 -18.14
CA VAL A 414 -1.76 2.06 -19.41
C VAL A 414 -0.82 2.61 -20.49
N PRO A 415 -1.19 2.55 -21.77
CA PRO A 415 -0.43 3.21 -22.83
C PRO A 415 -0.24 4.70 -22.56
N PRO A 416 0.95 5.26 -22.87
CA PRO A 416 1.26 6.65 -22.56
C PRO A 416 0.32 7.61 -23.30
N PRO A 417 -0.11 8.70 -22.65
CA PRO A 417 -0.94 9.71 -23.29
C PRO A 417 -0.16 10.42 -24.41
N PRO A 418 -0.84 10.97 -25.43
CA PRO A 418 -0.17 11.58 -26.58
C PRO A 418 0.68 12.81 -26.25
N GLY A 419 0.51 13.40 -25.06
CA GLY A 419 1.35 14.52 -24.57
C GLY A 419 2.63 14.10 -23.84
N ALA A 420 2.83 12.80 -23.59
CA ALA A 420 3.99 12.29 -22.88
C ALA A 420 5.26 12.42 -23.74
N ARG A 421 6.34 12.90 -23.13
CA ARG A 421 7.63 13.17 -23.76
C ARG A 421 8.69 12.21 -23.20
N ALA A 422 9.74 12.01 -23.98
CA ALA A 422 10.90 11.24 -23.55
C ALA A 422 11.71 11.99 -22.48
N LEU A 423 12.30 11.26 -21.55
CA LEU A 423 13.11 11.81 -20.46
C LEU A 423 14.56 11.31 -20.58
N PRO A 424 15.59 12.16 -20.38
CA PRO A 424 16.99 11.71 -20.34
C PRO A 424 17.23 10.66 -19.24
N ALA A 425 18.08 9.67 -19.53
CA ALA A 425 18.37 8.56 -18.61
C ALA A 425 18.95 8.99 -17.25
N ASP A 426 19.65 10.13 -17.20
CA ASP A 426 20.25 10.73 -16.00
C ASP A 426 19.28 11.60 -15.18
N ALA A 427 18.10 11.92 -15.72
CA ALA A 427 17.12 12.79 -15.08
C ALA A 427 16.09 12.05 -14.18
N PHE A 428 16.10 10.72 -14.19
CA PHE A 428 15.25 9.88 -13.32
C PHE A 428 15.66 10.02 -11.84
N GLY A 429 14.68 9.99 -10.94
CA GLY A 429 14.90 10.22 -9.51
C GLY A 429 14.93 11.70 -9.09
N ALA A 430 15.28 12.63 -10.00
CA ALA A 430 15.28 14.07 -9.75
C ALA A 430 14.08 14.80 -10.39
N THR A 431 13.60 14.31 -11.53
CA THR A 431 12.47 14.92 -12.24
C THR A 431 11.15 14.51 -11.59
N PRO A 432 10.27 15.46 -11.20
CA PRO A 432 8.94 15.13 -10.71
C PRO A 432 8.02 14.65 -11.84
N ALA A 433 7.07 13.77 -11.52
CA ALA A 433 6.01 13.39 -12.44
C ALA A 433 5.17 14.61 -12.87
N SER A 434 4.85 14.72 -14.15
CA SER A 434 4.12 15.86 -14.74
C SER A 434 3.29 15.43 -15.95
N ALA A 435 2.49 16.34 -16.52
CA ALA A 435 1.76 16.06 -17.75
C ALA A 435 2.68 15.72 -18.95
N ALA A 436 3.88 16.32 -18.98
CA ALA A 436 4.89 16.03 -20.01
C ALA A 436 5.67 14.74 -19.69
N HIS A 437 5.92 14.45 -18.42
CA HIS A 437 6.64 13.25 -17.96
C HIS A 437 5.79 12.51 -16.92
N PRO A 438 4.72 11.81 -17.34
CA PRO A 438 3.82 11.10 -16.42
C PRO A 438 4.54 9.95 -15.70
N ALA A 439 4.12 9.63 -14.47
CA ALA A 439 4.65 8.48 -13.74
C ALA A 439 4.46 7.17 -14.54
N GLY A 440 5.47 6.29 -14.58
CA GLY A 440 5.46 5.13 -15.45
C GLY A 440 6.83 4.50 -15.70
N LEU A 441 6.88 3.59 -16.67
CA LEU A 441 8.09 2.94 -17.16
C LEU A 441 8.52 3.55 -18.49
N TYR A 442 9.81 3.84 -18.62
CA TYR A 442 10.42 4.49 -19.78
C TYR A 442 11.56 3.63 -20.33
N GLY A 443 11.75 3.64 -21.65
CA GLY A 443 12.85 2.94 -22.33
C GLY A 443 12.54 1.49 -22.78
N PRO A 444 13.51 0.83 -23.42
CA PRO A 444 13.39 -0.53 -23.93
C PRO A 444 13.33 -1.57 -22.81
N ARG A 445 12.79 -2.76 -23.08
CA ARG A 445 12.58 -3.84 -22.08
C ARG A 445 13.80 -4.16 -21.22
N THR A 446 15.01 -4.10 -21.77
CA THR A 446 16.26 -4.47 -21.10
C THR A 446 16.86 -3.35 -20.24
N ALA A 447 16.42 -2.11 -20.42
CA ALA A 447 16.95 -0.94 -19.71
C ALA A 447 15.80 -0.01 -19.28
N ARG A 448 14.68 -0.59 -18.83
CA ARG A 448 13.54 0.21 -18.36
C ARG A 448 13.91 0.96 -17.10
N ARG A 449 13.46 2.21 -17.02
CA ARG A 449 13.56 3.09 -15.86
C ARG A 449 12.17 3.45 -15.37
N ALA A 450 11.98 3.49 -14.06
CA ALA A 450 10.73 3.89 -13.44
C ALA A 450 10.78 5.37 -13.06
N LEU A 451 9.70 6.08 -13.37
CA LEU A 451 9.41 7.42 -12.86
C LEU A 451 8.20 7.31 -11.94
N ASN A 452 8.38 7.58 -10.66
CA ASN A 452 7.33 7.49 -9.64
C ASN A 452 6.92 8.89 -9.14
N VAL A 453 5.68 9.01 -8.67
CA VAL A 453 5.19 10.26 -8.05
C VAL A 453 6.04 10.63 -6.82
N GLY A 454 6.47 9.63 -6.05
CA GLY A 454 7.25 9.81 -4.83
C GLY A 454 8.75 10.01 -4.99
N ASP A 455 9.31 9.95 -6.22
CA ASP A 455 10.76 10.07 -6.42
C ASP A 455 11.30 11.46 -6.06
N ALA A 456 10.54 12.51 -6.40
CA ALA A 456 10.87 13.90 -6.10
C ALA A 456 9.96 14.52 -5.02
N ALA A 457 9.24 13.68 -4.26
CA ALA A 457 8.34 14.16 -3.21
C ALA A 457 9.14 14.70 -2.01
N GLY A 458 8.90 15.95 -1.65
CA GLY A 458 9.40 16.55 -0.41
C GLY A 458 8.60 16.12 0.82
N PRO A 459 8.93 16.68 2.00
CA PRO A 459 8.13 16.47 3.21
C PRO A 459 6.67 16.88 2.98
N LEU A 460 5.74 16.01 3.38
CA LEU A 460 4.31 16.25 3.21
C LEU A 460 3.77 17.06 4.40
N ALA A 461 2.98 18.09 4.10
CA ALA A 461 2.32 18.90 5.12
C ALA A 461 0.84 19.09 4.77
N ALA A 462 0.00 19.27 5.79
CA ALA A 462 -1.41 19.55 5.61
C ALA A 462 -1.61 20.98 5.08
N GLN A 463 -2.45 21.14 4.05
CA GLN A 463 -2.79 22.46 3.51
C GLN A 463 -3.59 23.28 4.55
N ALA A 464 -3.23 24.55 4.73
CA ALA A 464 -4.05 25.49 5.49
C ALA A 464 -5.46 25.64 4.86
N ALA A 465 -6.48 25.88 5.68
CA ALA A 465 -7.84 26.09 5.20
C ALA A 465 -7.95 27.33 4.30
N ILE A 466 -8.61 27.20 3.14
CA ILE A 466 -8.94 28.31 2.25
C ILE A 466 -10.44 28.56 2.33
N GLY A 467 -10.86 29.69 2.90
CA GLY A 467 -12.29 29.97 3.12
C GLY A 467 -12.95 28.98 4.09
N GLN A 468 -14.23 28.67 3.85
CA GLN A 468 -14.99 27.74 4.70
C GLN A 468 -14.67 26.30 4.31
N VAL A 469 -14.20 25.49 5.26
CA VAL A 469 -13.96 24.06 5.04
C VAL A 469 -15.24 23.29 5.30
N ALA A 470 -15.63 22.47 4.33
CA ALA A 470 -16.65 21.46 4.46
C ALA A 470 -16.08 20.10 4.06
N ASP A 471 -16.71 19.02 4.48
CA ASP A 471 -16.43 17.70 3.93
C ASP A 471 -16.95 17.57 2.49
N LEU A 472 -16.75 16.41 1.87
CA LEU A 472 -17.24 16.14 0.51
C LEU A 472 -18.78 16.07 0.44
N ASP A 473 -19.45 15.83 1.56
CA ASP A 473 -20.92 15.84 1.71
C ASP A 473 -21.46 17.26 1.97
N GLY A 474 -20.58 18.26 2.07
CA GLY A 474 -20.92 19.66 2.28
C GLY A 474 -21.19 20.02 3.75
N GLN A 475 -20.94 19.11 4.69
CA GLN A 475 -21.05 19.37 6.12
C GLN A 475 -19.89 20.24 6.59
N VAL A 476 -20.22 21.25 7.39
CA VAL A 476 -19.23 22.12 8.03
C VAL A 476 -19.04 21.59 9.44
N HIS A 477 -17.80 21.55 9.94
CA HIS A 477 -17.55 21.15 11.31
C HIS A 477 -18.34 22.00 12.30
N ASP A 478 -19.06 21.35 13.21
CA ASP A 478 -19.78 22.04 14.27
C ASP A 478 -18.78 22.76 15.18
N ILE A 479 -18.95 24.06 15.30
CA ILE A 479 -18.34 24.81 16.39
C ILE A 479 -19.10 24.45 17.66
N ALA A 480 -18.41 23.97 18.69
CA ALA A 480 -18.98 23.80 20.02
C ALA A 480 -18.79 25.12 20.80
N PRO A 481 -19.76 26.06 20.82
CA PRO A 481 -19.63 27.29 21.60
C PRO A 481 -19.73 27.02 23.10
N GLY A 482 -20.21 25.83 23.50
CA GLY A 482 -20.46 25.43 24.89
C GLY A 482 -19.30 25.77 25.85
N PRO A 483 -18.05 25.34 25.59
CA PRO A 483 -16.91 25.67 26.45
C PRO A 483 -16.66 27.18 26.61
N TRP A 484 -16.80 27.96 25.53
CA TRP A 484 -16.63 29.42 25.57
C TRP A 484 -17.75 30.12 26.33
N LEU A 485 -18.99 29.66 26.16
CA LEU A 485 -20.15 30.17 26.89
C LEU A 485 -20.07 29.82 28.37
N VAL A 486 -19.62 28.62 28.72
CA VAL A 486 -19.37 28.22 30.12
C VAL A 486 -18.24 29.04 30.73
N ALA A 487 -17.13 29.25 30.01
CA ALA A 487 -16.04 30.12 30.48
C ALA A 487 -16.53 31.57 30.70
N ALA A 488 -17.34 32.11 29.79
CA ALA A 488 -17.95 33.43 29.94
C ALA A 488 -18.92 33.48 31.14
N ALA A 489 -19.73 32.44 31.35
CA ALA A 489 -20.64 32.35 32.49
C ALA A 489 -19.88 32.29 33.83
N LEU A 490 -18.78 31.52 33.90
CA LEU A 490 -17.91 31.47 35.08
C LEU A 490 -17.23 32.82 35.34
N LEU A 491 -16.78 33.52 34.30
CA LEU A 491 -16.23 34.87 34.42
C LEU A 491 -17.27 35.84 35.01
N LEU A 492 -18.50 35.80 34.49
CA LEU A 492 -19.61 36.63 34.99
C LEU A 492 -19.93 36.32 36.45
N LEU A 493 -19.91 35.05 36.85
CA LEU A 493 -20.10 34.64 38.24
C LEU A 493 -19.01 35.22 39.17
N VAL A 494 -17.74 35.18 38.73
CA VAL A 494 -16.62 35.77 39.49
C VAL A 494 -16.79 37.28 39.63
N VAL A 495 -17.19 37.96 38.55
CA VAL A 495 -17.46 39.39 38.57
C VAL A 495 -18.62 39.71 39.53
N ASP A 496 -19.71 38.97 39.48
CA ASP A 496 -20.86 39.14 40.37
C ASP A 496 -20.49 38.92 41.85
N ALA A 497 -19.68 37.89 42.14
CA ALA A 497 -19.18 37.63 43.50
C ALA A 497 -18.30 38.78 44.01
N MET A 498 -17.44 39.34 43.15
CA MET A 498 -16.56 40.46 43.50
C MET A 498 -17.36 41.75 43.74
N VAL A 499 -18.36 42.02 42.89
CA VAL A 499 -19.29 43.15 43.05
C VAL A 499 -20.11 42.99 44.34
N SER A 500 -20.61 41.79 44.63
CA SER A 500 -21.33 41.47 45.86
C SER A 500 -20.48 41.68 47.12
N LEU A 501 -19.18 41.35 47.06
CA LEU A 501 -18.22 41.60 48.15
C LEU A 501 -17.94 43.10 48.33
N LEU A 502 -17.80 43.85 47.25
CA LEU A 502 -17.59 45.31 47.28
C LEU A 502 -18.82 46.05 47.82
N LEU A 503 -20.03 45.66 47.41
CA LEU A 503 -21.30 46.25 47.84
C LEU A 503 -21.65 45.91 49.29
N ARG A 504 -21.20 44.76 49.82
CA ARG A 504 -21.39 44.36 51.23
C ARG A 504 -20.55 45.14 52.23
N GLY A 505 -19.83 46.17 51.78
CA GLY A 505 -19.30 47.21 52.64
C GLY A 505 -17.87 46.95 53.11
N GLY A 506 -16.96 47.80 52.61
CA GLY A 506 -15.61 47.91 53.11
C GLY A 506 -15.57 48.09 54.64
N ARG A 507 -15.04 47.08 55.32
CA ARG A 507 -14.23 47.14 56.56
C ARG A 507 -13.75 45.72 56.89
N LEU A 508 -12.56 45.38 56.39
CA LEU A 508 -11.80 44.21 56.85
C LEU A 508 -11.29 44.50 58.27
N GLY A 509 -12.14 44.25 59.26
CA GLY A 509 -11.79 44.30 60.68
C GLY A 509 -12.54 43.23 61.44
N GLY A 510 -11.99 42.03 61.51
CA GLY A 510 -12.52 40.97 62.38
C GLY A 510 -12.44 39.57 61.77
N LYS A 511 -11.54 38.76 62.33
CA LYS A 511 -11.29 37.34 62.07
C LYS A 511 -12.57 36.50 61.90
N ARG A 512 -13.05 36.29 60.67
CA ARG A 512 -13.80 35.09 60.21
C ARG A 512 -13.67 34.94 58.68
N LEU A 513 -12.45 34.79 58.17
CA LEU A 513 -12.19 34.32 56.81
C LEU A 513 -12.11 32.79 56.85
N GLY A 514 -13.24 32.12 56.62
CA GLY A 514 -13.27 30.65 56.59
C GLY A 514 -14.44 30.00 55.86
N GLY A 515 -15.40 30.76 55.32
CA GLY A 515 -16.60 30.18 54.69
C GLY A 515 -16.80 30.47 53.20
N GLY A 516 -16.25 31.57 52.67
CA GLY A 516 -16.59 32.03 51.31
C GLY A 516 -15.77 31.40 50.17
N LEU A 517 -14.50 31.08 50.42
CA LEU A 517 -13.61 30.54 49.38
C LEU A 517 -13.85 29.05 49.12
N LEU A 518 -14.43 28.33 50.08
CA LEU A 518 -14.69 26.89 49.97
C LEU A 518 -15.89 26.60 49.04
N LEU A 519 -16.85 27.52 48.91
CA LEU A 519 -18.03 27.33 48.04
C LEU A 519 -17.68 27.52 46.55
N VAL A 520 -16.73 28.40 46.23
CA VAL A 520 -16.23 28.61 44.86
C VAL A 520 -15.31 27.46 44.43
N LEU A 521 -14.52 26.90 45.35
CA LEU A 521 -13.69 25.72 45.07
C LEU A 521 -14.52 24.42 44.95
N LEU A 522 -15.61 24.28 45.72
CA LEU A 522 -16.50 23.11 45.59
C LEU A 522 -17.35 23.13 44.30
N CYS A 523 -17.68 24.30 43.76
CA CYS A 523 -18.38 24.39 42.47
C CYS A 523 -17.45 24.12 41.27
N GLY A 524 -16.14 24.33 41.41
CA GLY A 524 -15.14 24.00 40.38
C GLY A 524 -14.82 22.51 40.26
N MET A 525 -15.06 21.71 41.31
CA MET A 525 -14.83 20.26 41.31
C MET A 525 -16.07 19.43 40.90
N ALA A 526 -17.24 20.04 40.72
CA ALA A 526 -18.44 19.37 40.24
C ALA A 526 -18.50 19.25 38.70
N ALA A 527 -17.45 19.66 37.98
CA ALA A 527 -17.34 19.60 36.52
C ALA A 527 -16.47 18.43 36.01
N LEU A 528 -16.35 17.35 36.78
CA LEU A 528 -15.90 16.05 36.27
C LEU A 528 -17.14 15.24 35.87
N PRO A 529 -17.22 14.66 34.66
CA PRO A 529 -18.33 13.80 34.28
C PRO A 529 -18.17 12.47 35.01
N GLY A 530 -18.72 12.37 36.22
CA GLY A 530 -19.06 11.10 36.84
C GLY A 530 -20.49 10.70 36.41
N PRO A 531 -20.79 9.40 36.25
CA PRO A 531 -22.14 8.95 35.96
C PRO A 531 -23.03 9.33 37.16
N LEU A 532 -23.89 10.33 36.96
CA LEU A 532 -24.95 10.65 37.91
C LEU A 532 -25.98 9.52 37.85
N SER A 533 -25.90 8.59 38.79
CA SER A 533 -27.06 7.80 39.19
C SER A 533 -28.12 8.76 39.71
N ALA A 534 -29.16 8.97 38.91
CA ALA A 534 -30.35 9.69 39.33
C ALA A 534 -31.00 8.92 40.48
N ALA A 535 -31.00 9.52 41.67
CA ALA A 535 -31.83 9.07 42.78
C ALA A 535 -33.28 9.47 42.46
N THR A 536 -34.13 8.47 42.25
CA THR A 536 -35.56 8.65 41.99
C THR A 536 -36.28 9.01 43.30
N ASP A 537 -36.93 10.17 43.28
CA ASP A 537 -37.94 10.60 44.25
C ASP A 537 -39.18 9.68 44.14
N PRO A 538 -39.68 9.03 45.21
CA PRO A 538 -40.62 7.90 45.06
C PRO A 538 -42.09 8.28 44.82
N ASP A 539 -42.45 9.57 44.67
CA ASP A 539 -43.84 9.99 44.92
C ASP A 539 -44.49 10.87 43.82
N ARG A 540 -44.21 10.61 42.54
CA ARG A 540 -45.05 11.12 41.43
C ARG A 540 -45.38 10.02 40.44
N GLY A 541 -46.67 9.91 40.12
CA GLY A 541 -47.27 8.84 39.32
C GLY A 541 -46.52 8.49 38.03
N ALA A 542 -46.62 7.21 37.66
CA ALA A 542 -46.00 6.50 36.54
C ALA A 542 -45.12 7.39 35.61
N PRO A 543 -43.78 7.24 35.63
CA PRO A 543 -42.92 7.97 34.72
C PRO A 543 -43.34 7.64 33.28
N VAL A 544 -43.64 8.66 32.48
CA VAL A 544 -43.86 8.51 31.04
C VAL A 544 -42.60 7.83 30.46
N PRO A 545 -42.72 6.65 29.82
CA PRO A 545 -41.56 5.97 29.25
C PRO A 545 -40.83 6.87 28.25
N GLY A 546 -39.49 6.83 28.22
CA GLY A 546 -38.70 7.66 27.27
C GLY A 546 -39.10 7.43 25.80
N ALA A 547 -39.47 6.20 25.46
CA ALA A 547 -39.97 5.82 24.13
C ALA A 547 -41.34 6.44 23.76
N ALA A 548 -42.07 7.04 24.72
CA ALA A 548 -43.28 7.82 24.45
C ALA A 548 -42.97 9.28 24.07
N LEU A 549 -41.75 9.76 24.32
CA LEU A 549 -41.31 11.14 24.06
C LEU A 549 -40.48 11.27 22.78
N GLU A 550 -39.78 10.21 22.40
CA GLU A 550 -39.00 10.12 21.16
C GLU A 550 -39.07 8.69 20.60
N THR A 551 -38.99 8.54 19.28
CA THR A 551 -38.99 7.22 18.64
C THR A 551 -37.72 6.46 18.99
N ARG A 552 -37.84 5.24 19.51
CA ARG A 552 -36.70 4.40 19.92
C ARG A 552 -36.81 3.00 19.36
N LEU A 553 -35.68 2.36 19.12
CA LEU A 553 -35.63 0.92 18.81
C LEU A 553 -35.54 0.12 20.11
N GLY A 554 -36.12 -1.08 20.14
CA GLY A 554 -36.03 -1.96 21.31
C GLY A 554 -35.21 -3.21 21.02
N TYR A 555 -34.56 -3.77 22.03
CA TYR A 555 -34.00 -5.13 21.98
C TYR A 555 -34.50 -5.97 23.16
N ILE A 556 -34.79 -7.24 22.91
CA ILE A 556 -35.29 -8.15 23.94
C ILE A 556 -34.13 -8.62 24.82
N LEU A 557 -34.23 -8.38 26.14
CA LEU A 557 -33.23 -8.82 27.11
C LEU A 557 -33.18 -10.34 27.18
N THR A 558 -31.99 -10.89 26.96
CA THR A 558 -31.73 -12.33 26.97
C THR A 558 -31.25 -12.83 28.33
N GLY A 559 -30.77 -11.92 29.20
CA GLY A 559 -30.13 -12.28 30.46
C GLY A 559 -28.64 -12.64 30.31
N HIS A 560 -28.08 -12.48 29.11
CA HIS A 560 -26.66 -12.60 28.83
C HIS A 560 -26.08 -11.21 28.61
N ASP A 561 -25.24 -10.74 29.55
CA ASP A 561 -24.72 -9.37 29.53
C ASP A 561 -23.94 -9.04 28.25
N ASP A 562 -23.24 -10.01 27.66
CA ASP A 562 -22.50 -9.85 26.41
C ASP A 562 -23.43 -9.67 25.21
N VAL A 563 -24.45 -10.50 25.08
CA VAL A 563 -25.45 -10.40 23.99
C VAL A 563 -26.29 -9.12 24.13
N ASP A 564 -26.71 -8.79 25.35
CA ASP A 564 -27.53 -7.62 25.64
C ASP A 564 -26.73 -6.31 25.44
N THR A 565 -25.43 -6.31 25.80
CA THR A 565 -24.53 -5.17 25.54
C THR A 565 -24.32 -4.93 24.04
N VAL A 566 -24.04 -5.99 23.28
CA VAL A 566 -23.85 -5.85 21.82
C VAL A 566 -25.15 -5.46 21.12
N SER A 567 -26.29 -5.97 21.56
CA SER A 567 -27.59 -5.57 21.00
C SER A 567 -27.84 -4.08 21.19
N ARG A 568 -27.50 -3.53 22.37
CA ARG A 568 -27.56 -2.10 22.66
C ARG A 568 -26.60 -1.29 21.79
N GLU A 569 -25.34 -1.67 21.73
CA GLU A 569 -24.31 -0.99 20.92
C GLU A 569 -24.65 -1.03 19.42
N GLY A 570 -25.14 -2.17 18.94
CA GLY A 570 -25.58 -2.39 17.57
C GLY A 570 -26.74 -1.50 17.18
N LEU A 571 -27.80 -1.49 17.99
CA LEU A 571 -28.95 -0.62 17.73
C LEU A 571 -28.61 0.86 17.92
N GLN A 572 -27.69 1.20 18.83
CA GLN A 572 -27.23 2.59 18.97
C GLN A 572 -26.48 3.06 17.72
N GLY A 573 -25.59 2.22 17.19
CA GLY A 573 -24.90 2.48 15.93
C GLY A 573 -25.88 2.62 14.77
N LEU A 574 -26.90 1.75 14.70
CA LEU A 574 -27.95 1.83 13.69
C LEU A 574 -28.78 3.12 13.81
N SER A 575 -29.21 3.50 15.02
CA SER A 575 -29.92 4.76 15.28
C SER A 575 -29.09 5.97 14.84
N ASN A 576 -27.81 6.00 15.21
CA ASN A 576 -26.89 7.07 14.81
C ASN A 576 -26.74 7.14 13.28
N TYR A 577 -26.56 5.99 12.63
CA TYR A 577 -26.41 5.90 11.19
C TYR A 577 -27.66 6.36 10.44
N ALA A 578 -28.85 5.98 10.93
CA ALA A 578 -30.14 6.39 10.38
C ALA A 578 -30.38 7.89 10.57
N ASN A 579 -30.12 8.44 11.75
CA ASN A 579 -30.25 9.87 12.04
C ASN A 579 -29.34 10.73 11.16
N ALA A 580 -28.14 10.23 10.84
CA ALA A 580 -27.18 10.95 10.00
C ALA A 580 -27.56 10.97 8.50
N ARG A 581 -28.41 10.04 8.04
CA ARG A 581 -28.67 9.81 6.60
C ARG A 581 -30.13 9.94 6.19
N THR A 582 -31.02 10.06 7.17
CA THR A 582 -32.47 10.16 6.96
C THR A 582 -33.01 11.31 7.81
N SER A 583 -34.25 11.73 7.55
CA SER A 583 -34.93 12.71 8.38
C SER A 583 -35.58 12.09 9.63
N ALA A 584 -35.43 10.78 9.87
CA ALA A 584 -35.91 10.14 11.08
C ALA A 584 -35.03 10.58 12.26
N VAL A 585 -35.65 10.76 13.44
CA VAL A 585 -34.97 11.09 14.69
C VAL A 585 -35.22 9.95 15.67
N LEU A 586 -34.20 9.10 15.82
CA LEU A 586 -34.21 7.94 16.69
C LEU A 586 -33.41 8.25 17.96
N GLY A 587 -33.99 7.97 19.11
CA GLY A 587 -33.32 8.04 20.41
C GLY A 587 -32.40 6.84 20.67
N HIS A 588 -31.88 6.79 21.89
CA HIS A 588 -31.11 5.63 22.38
C HIS A 588 -32.00 4.38 22.43
N PRO A 589 -31.51 3.18 22.04
CA PRO A 589 -32.31 1.96 22.14
C PRO A 589 -32.52 1.53 23.59
N ASP A 590 -33.68 0.91 23.84
CA ASP A 590 -34.08 0.41 25.16
C ASP A 590 -34.12 -1.12 25.19
N GLY A 591 -33.64 -1.69 26.30
CA GLY A 591 -33.78 -3.13 26.57
C GLY A 591 -35.16 -3.41 27.15
N VAL A 592 -35.90 -4.35 26.55
CA VAL A 592 -37.29 -4.65 26.92
C VAL A 592 -37.49 -6.10 27.34
N VAL A 593 -38.45 -6.30 28.24
CA VAL A 593 -38.97 -7.59 28.68
C VAL A 593 -40.43 -7.68 28.20
N PRO A 594 -40.72 -8.38 27.09
CA PRO A 594 -42.05 -8.37 26.46
C PRO A 594 -43.23 -8.71 27.37
N GLU A 595 -43.02 -9.61 28.33
CA GLU A 595 -44.05 -10.01 29.29
C GLU A 595 -44.35 -8.97 30.38
N ARG A 596 -43.61 -7.86 30.43
CA ARG A 596 -43.72 -6.82 31.46
C ARG A 596 -43.86 -5.41 30.90
N ASP A 597 -43.12 -5.11 29.84
CA ASP A 597 -43.00 -3.76 29.29
C ASP A 597 -44.03 -3.52 28.18
N ASP A 598 -44.43 -2.27 28.00
CA ASP A 598 -45.34 -1.87 26.93
C ASP A 598 -44.57 -1.73 25.61
N LEU A 599 -44.82 -2.67 24.69
CA LEU A 599 -44.13 -2.76 23.41
C LEU A 599 -44.65 -1.76 22.35
N SER A 600 -45.79 -1.11 22.60
CA SER A 600 -46.44 -0.23 21.61
C SER A 600 -45.62 1.00 21.21
N TYR A 601 -44.61 1.37 22.02
CA TYR A 601 -43.72 2.50 21.76
C TYR A 601 -42.60 2.22 20.75
N TYR A 602 -42.37 0.95 20.38
CA TYR A 602 -41.21 0.56 19.58
C TYR A 602 -41.65 0.14 18.17
N PRO A 603 -41.22 0.82 17.09
CA PRO A 603 -41.55 0.42 15.73
C PRO A 603 -40.89 -0.92 15.34
N MET A 604 -39.72 -1.22 15.90
CA MET A 604 -38.99 -2.47 15.64
C MET A 604 -38.33 -2.99 16.92
N LEU A 605 -38.42 -4.30 17.13
CA LEU A 605 -37.74 -5.03 18.20
C LEU A 605 -36.70 -6.00 17.63
N TYR A 606 -35.47 -5.92 18.13
CA TYR A 606 -34.40 -6.88 17.84
C TYR A 606 -34.38 -8.02 18.88
N TRP A 607 -34.39 -9.27 18.43
CA TRP A 607 -34.39 -10.45 19.27
C TRP A 607 -33.27 -11.42 18.88
N PRO A 608 -32.15 -11.43 19.62
CA PRO A 608 -31.09 -12.40 19.41
C PRO A 608 -31.48 -13.79 19.94
N VAL A 609 -31.10 -14.84 19.22
CA VAL A 609 -31.38 -16.23 19.58
C VAL A 609 -30.24 -16.82 20.41
N THR A 610 -30.47 -17.02 21.71
CA THR A 610 -29.53 -17.73 22.58
C THR A 610 -29.85 -19.24 22.66
N PRO A 611 -28.85 -20.13 22.77
CA PRO A 611 -29.08 -21.58 22.82
C PRO A 611 -29.96 -22.05 23.99
N ASP A 612 -29.96 -21.31 25.10
CA ASP A 612 -30.70 -21.60 26.32
C ASP A 612 -32.10 -20.98 26.36
N ALA A 613 -32.50 -20.24 25.31
CA ALA A 613 -33.80 -19.59 25.25
C ALA A 613 -34.97 -20.56 25.55
N THR A 614 -35.86 -20.12 26.46
CA THR A 614 -36.99 -20.91 26.96
C THR A 614 -38.32 -20.41 26.38
N VAL A 615 -39.33 -21.30 26.38
CA VAL A 615 -40.69 -20.95 25.94
C VAL A 615 -41.40 -20.21 27.06
N ASN A 616 -41.94 -19.04 26.76
CA ASN A 616 -42.77 -18.27 27.69
C ASN A 616 -44.09 -17.86 27.01
N PRO A 617 -45.24 -18.45 27.40
CA PRO A 617 -46.54 -18.13 26.80
C PRO A 617 -46.95 -16.66 26.93
N ALA A 618 -46.57 -15.98 28.02
CA ALA A 618 -46.88 -14.56 28.22
C ALA A 618 -46.10 -13.68 27.24
N ARG A 619 -44.83 -14.01 27.00
CA ARG A 619 -43.99 -13.38 25.98
C ARG A 619 -44.55 -13.59 24.58
N ALA A 620 -44.93 -14.82 24.24
CA ALA A 620 -45.50 -15.14 22.94
C ALA A 620 -46.81 -14.34 22.69
N ALA A 621 -47.69 -14.27 23.70
CA ALA A 621 -48.91 -13.45 23.62
C ALA A 621 -48.61 -11.96 23.43
N ALA A 622 -47.64 -11.40 24.15
CA ALA A 622 -47.23 -10.00 24.02
C ALA A 622 -46.64 -9.70 22.63
N LEU A 623 -45.79 -10.58 22.10
CA LEU A 623 -45.20 -10.43 20.78
C LEU A 623 -46.23 -10.62 19.64
N ASN A 624 -47.22 -11.52 19.81
CA ASN A 624 -48.32 -11.62 18.86
C ASN A 624 -49.16 -10.34 18.85
N ALA A 625 -49.49 -9.78 20.02
CA ALA A 625 -50.17 -8.50 20.11
C ALA A 625 -49.34 -7.39 19.45
N TYR A 626 -48.03 -7.35 19.69
CA TYR A 626 -47.11 -6.40 19.07
C TYR A 626 -47.13 -6.47 17.53
N MET A 627 -46.99 -7.67 16.97
CA MET A 627 -47.03 -7.89 15.52
C MET A 627 -48.40 -7.57 14.92
N GLN A 628 -49.50 -7.87 15.62
CA GLN A 628 -50.87 -7.54 15.17
C GLN A 628 -51.12 -6.03 15.11
N HIS A 629 -50.42 -5.22 15.91
CA HIS A 629 -50.52 -3.76 15.89
C HIS A 629 -49.46 -3.08 15.01
N GLY A 630 -48.79 -3.84 14.12
CA GLY A 630 -47.87 -3.30 13.13
C GLY A 630 -46.39 -3.23 13.56
N GLY A 631 -46.05 -3.75 14.74
CA GLY A 631 -44.67 -3.85 15.18
C GLY A 631 -43.87 -4.90 14.39
N ILE A 632 -42.59 -4.60 14.08
CA ILE A 632 -41.71 -5.52 13.37
C ILE A 632 -40.75 -6.21 14.33
N LEU A 633 -40.74 -7.55 14.30
CA LEU A 633 -39.84 -8.38 15.09
C LEU A 633 -38.68 -8.90 14.24
N MET A 634 -37.46 -8.48 14.56
CA MET A 634 -36.24 -8.92 13.88
C MET A 634 -35.52 -9.98 14.71
N ILE A 635 -35.55 -11.24 14.27
CA ILE A 635 -34.96 -12.40 14.95
C ILE A 635 -33.63 -12.75 14.30
N ASP A 636 -32.56 -12.81 15.09
CA ASP A 636 -31.20 -13.07 14.59
C ASP A 636 -30.52 -14.21 15.36
N SER A 637 -30.11 -15.27 14.66
CA SER A 637 -29.37 -16.39 15.27
C SER A 637 -27.88 -16.13 15.48
N GLN A 638 -27.39 -14.95 15.10
CA GLN A 638 -26.01 -14.47 15.32
C GLN A 638 -24.92 -15.40 14.76
N GLY A 639 -25.28 -16.21 13.76
CA GLY A 639 -24.43 -17.26 13.21
C GLY A 639 -25.26 -18.47 12.79
N VAL A 640 -24.57 -19.51 12.35
CA VAL A 640 -25.20 -20.68 11.74
C VAL A 640 -25.07 -21.90 12.65
N ASP A 641 -26.19 -22.59 12.90
CA ASP A 641 -26.19 -23.84 13.66
C ASP A 641 -25.58 -24.98 12.80
N PRO A 642 -24.43 -25.57 13.20
CA PRO A 642 -23.80 -26.65 12.46
C PRO A 642 -24.72 -27.84 12.19
N ALA A 643 -25.73 -28.08 13.03
CA ALA A 643 -26.70 -29.16 12.85
C ALA A 643 -27.68 -28.94 11.68
N THR A 644 -27.74 -27.72 11.13
CA THR A 644 -28.68 -27.34 10.07
C THR A 644 -28.03 -27.01 8.73
N VAL A 645 -26.69 -26.99 8.67
CA VAL A 645 -25.95 -26.66 7.45
C VAL A 645 -25.98 -27.84 6.49
N ALA A 646 -26.60 -27.66 5.32
CA ALA A 646 -26.47 -28.61 4.21
C ALA A 646 -25.03 -28.58 3.65
N PRO A 647 -24.43 -29.73 3.30
CA PRO A 647 -23.11 -29.75 2.66
C PRO A 647 -23.12 -28.90 1.38
N GLY A 648 -22.26 -27.87 1.32
CA GLY A 648 -22.14 -26.97 0.16
C GLY A 648 -23.04 -25.72 0.18
N ALA A 649 -23.67 -25.39 1.30
CA ALA A 649 -24.39 -24.11 1.44
C ALA A 649 -23.43 -22.91 1.29
N ALA A 650 -23.63 -22.10 0.25
CA ALA A 650 -22.88 -20.86 0.01
C ALA A 650 -23.04 -19.90 1.21
N GLY A 651 -21.95 -19.24 1.64
CA GLY A 651 -21.95 -18.31 2.78
C GLY A 651 -21.73 -18.94 4.16
N ALA A 652 -22.04 -20.23 4.36
CA ALA A 652 -21.91 -20.89 5.66
C ALA A 652 -20.46 -21.14 6.11
N GLY A 653 -19.49 -21.16 5.18
CA GLY A 653 -18.07 -21.39 5.49
C GLY A 653 -17.37 -20.26 6.24
N PHE A 654 -17.97 -19.07 6.29
CA PHE A 654 -17.41 -17.87 6.93
C PHE A 654 -18.17 -17.44 8.19
N ALA A 655 -19.33 -18.04 8.45
CA ALA A 655 -20.15 -17.73 9.61
C ALA A 655 -19.63 -18.42 10.88
N ALA A 656 -19.74 -17.76 12.03
CA ALA A 656 -19.40 -18.42 13.29
C ALA A 656 -20.40 -19.56 13.59
N PRO A 657 -19.91 -20.68 14.16
CA PRO A 657 -20.79 -21.75 14.60
C PRO A 657 -21.62 -21.28 15.80
N ALA A 658 -22.94 -21.40 15.68
CA ALA A 658 -23.90 -21.06 16.74
C ALA A 658 -24.71 -22.32 17.13
N PRO A 659 -24.08 -23.30 17.81
CA PRO A 659 -24.70 -24.60 18.08
C PRO A 659 -25.95 -24.49 18.95
N GLY A 660 -27.02 -25.18 18.55
CA GLY A 660 -28.28 -25.24 19.30
C GLY A 660 -29.24 -24.06 19.05
N THR A 661 -28.82 -23.04 18.30
CA THR A 661 -29.66 -21.88 17.97
C THR A 661 -30.85 -22.27 17.07
N ALA A 662 -30.75 -23.29 16.22
CA ALA A 662 -31.89 -23.73 15.42
C ALA A 662 -32.97 -24.40 16.27
N ALA A 663 -32.57 -25.18 17.28
CA ALA A 663 -33.50 -25.76 18.24
C ALA A 663 -34.08 -24.69 19.18
N ALA A 664 -33.29 -23.68 19.56
CA ALA A 664 -33.76 -22.53 20.32
C ALA A 664 -34.77 -21.69 19.53
N LEU A 665 -34.50 -21.38 18.25
CA LEU A 665 -35.40 -20.66 17.37
C LEU A 665 -36.76 -21.36 17.26
N ARG A 666 -36.76 -22.68 17.06
CA ARG A 666 -38.00 -23.47 17.03
C ARG A 666 -38.75 -23.47 18.35
N ARG A 667 -38.07 -23.37 19.49
CA ARG A 667 -38.70 -23.28 20.81
C ARG A 667 -39.27 -21.88 21.05
N MET A 668 -38.49 -20.82 20.83
CA MET A 668 -38.93 -19.44 21.10
C MET A 668 -40.08 -18.97 20.19
N THR A 669 -40.19 -19.55 19.00
CA THR A 669 -41.27 -19.28 18.06
C THR A 669 -42.52 -20.12 18.33
N GLN A 670 -42.50 -21.04 19.31
CA GLN A 670 -43.70 -21.79 19.69
C GLN A 670 -44.76 -20.85 20.26
N GLY A 671 -45.92 -20.82 19.62
CA GLY A 671 -47.03 -19.94 19.99
C GLY A 671 -46.95 -18.54 19.39
N LEU A 672 -45.94 -18.24 18.56
CA LEU A 672 -45.96 -17.02 17.74
C LEU A 672 -46.79 -17.23 16.48
N ASP A 673 -47.65 -16.26 16.17
CA ASP A 673 -48.48 -16.24 14.97
C ASP A 673 -47.67 -15.74 13.75
N ILE A 674 -46.68 -16.54 13.34
CA ILE A 674 -45.77 -16.20 12.23
C ILE A 674 -46.43 -16.59 10.89
N PRO A 675 -46.65 -15.64 9.96
CA PRO A 675 -47.18 -15.94 8.63
C PRO A 675 -46.23 -16.83 7.81
N PRO A 676 -46.71 -17.47 6.72
CA PRO A 676 -45.85 -18.25 5.82
C PRO A 676 -44.62 -17.44 5.36
N LEU A 677 -43.43 -17.99 5.59
CA LEU A 677 -42.17 -17.33 5.26
C LEU A 677 -41.75 -17.57 3.80
N THR A 678 -41.13 -16.56 3.21
CA THR A 678 -40.40 -16.64 1.94
C THR A 678 -38.99 -16.07 2.13
N ARG A 679 -38.07 -16.43 1.24
CA ARG A 679 -36.73 -15.86 1.24
C ARG A 679 -36.81 -14.42 0.75
N LEU A 680 -36.12 -13.51 1.43
CA LEU A 680 -35.97 -12.13 1.00
C LEU A 680 -35.10 -12.07 -0.26
N ASP A 681 -35.59 -11.38 -1.27
CA ASP A 681 -34.90 -11.06 -2.51
C ASP A 681 -34.96 -9.54 -2.77
N ASP A 682 -34.37 -9.11 -3.88
CA ASP A 682 -34.32 -7.70 -4.27
C ASP A 682 -35.67 -7.14 -4.79
N HIS A 683 -36.66 -8.00 -5.03
CA HIS A 683 -38.00 -7.62 -5.47
C HIS A 683 -38.91 -7.25 -4.30
N HIS A 684 -38.60 -7.69 -3.08
CA HIS A 684 -39.36 -7.35 -1.89
C HIS A 684 -39.15 -5.89 -1.48
N VAL A 685 -40.22 -5.21 -1.01
CA VAL A 685 -40.20 -3.78 -0.64
C VAL A 685 -39.08 -3.42 0.32
N LEU A 686 -38.83 -4.25 1.34
CA LEU A 686 -37.74 -4.10 2.31
C LEU A 686 -36.35 -3.91 1.64
N ALA A 687 -36.10 -4.52 0.47
CA ALA A 687 -34.83 -4.40 -0.23
C ALA A 687 -34.63 -3.04 -0.89
N HIS A 688 -35.68 -2.24 -1.03
CA HIS A 688 -35.68 -0.94 -1.71
C HIS A 688 -36.47 0.15 -0.98
N THR A 689 -36.71 0.00 0.33
CA THR A 689 -37.40 0.99 1.16
C THR A 689 -36.67 2.34 1.17
N PHE A 690 -35.33 2.34 1.29
CA PHE A 690 -34.52 3.57 1.22
C PHE A 690 -33.31 3.40 0.29
N TYR A 691 -32.44 2.45 0.61
CA TYR A 691 -31.37 1.99 -0.26
C TYR A 691 -31.87 0.88 -1.17
N LEU A 692 -31.35 0.81 -2.41
CA LEU A 692 -31.52 -0.32 -3.32
C LEU A 692 -30.47 -1.38 -2.98
N LEU A 693 -30.91 -2.53 -2.48
CA LEU A 693 -30.05 -3.62 -2.01
C LEU A 693 -30.39 -4.92 -2.75
N HIS A 694 -29.35 -5.66 -3.12
CA HIS A 694 -29.48 -7.02 -3.69
C HIS A 694 -29.11 -8.12 -2.70
N ASP A 695 -28.31 -7.77 -1.69
CA ASP A 695 -27.85 -8.67 -0.63
C ASP A 695 -28.10 -8.03 0.74
N PHE A 696 -28.23 -8.87 1.76
CA PHE A 696 -28.63 -8.47 3.12
C PHE A 696 -27.63 -8.94 4.18
N PRO A 697 -26.34 -8.57 4.07
CA PRO A 697 -25.32 -9.05 4.98
C PRO A 697 -25.44 -8.41 6.38
N GLY A 698 -24.91 -9.12 7.37
CA GLY A 698 -24.60 -8.59 8.70
C GLY A 698 -23.11 -8.70 8.93
N ARG A 699 -22.69 -9.21 10.09
CA ARG A 699 -21.30 -9.62 10.31
C ARG A 699 -20.89 -10.75 9.38
N TYR A 700 -21.85 -11.60 9.01
CA TYR A 700 -21.66 -12.69 8.05
C TYR A 700 -22.44 -12.40 6.76
N GLY A 701 -21.77 -12.56 5.62
CA GLY A 701 -22.36 -12.42 4.29
C GLY A 701 -22.91 -13.73 3.71
N GLY A 702 -23.83 -13.62 2.75
CA GLY A 702 -24.32 -14.75 1.94
C GLY A 702 -25.34 -15.68 2.62
N LEU A 703 -25.81 -15.34 3.83
CA LEU A 703 -26.82 -16.13 4.55
C LEU A 703 -28.24 -15.70 4.13
N PRO A 704 -29.21 -16.65 4.06
CA PRO A 704 -30.57 -16.33 3.69
C PRO A 704 -31.28 -15.55 4.80
N VAL A 705 -32.04 -14.53 4.39
CA VAL A 705 -32.98 -13.78 5.25
C VAL A 705 -34.39 -14.18 4.86
N TRP A 706 -35.27 -14.34 5.84
CA TRP A 706 -36.65 -14.76 5.67
C TRP A 706 -37.61 -13.67 6.14
N VAL A 707 -38.64 -13.43 5.34
CA VAL A 707 -39.71 -12.46 5.58
C VAL A 707 -41.05 -13.14 5.32
N SER A 708 -42.17 -12.57 5.76
CA SER A 708 -43.49 -13.09 5.40
C SER A 708 -43.72 -13.00 3.90
N ARG A 709 -44.41 -13.98 3.32
CA ARG A 709 -44.85 -13.93 1.92
C ARG A 709 -45.84 -12.77 1.72
N GLU A 710 -45.61 -11.96 0.69
CA GLU A 710 -46.53 -10.89 0.30
C GLU A 710 -47.95 -11.43 0.06
N GLY A 711 -48.96 -10.74 0.60
CA GLY A 711 -50.38 -11.11 0.50
C GLY A 711 -50.91 -12.04 1.60
N ASP A 712 -50.03 -12.70 2.37
CA ASP A 712 -50.40 -13.54 3.52
C ASP A 712 -50.32 -12.76 4.87
N SER A 713 -49.82 -11.52 4.87
CA SER A 713 -49.71 -10.65 6.04
C SER A 713 -50.95 -9.78 6.26
N ALA A 714 -51.45 -9.75 7.51
CA ALA A 714 -52.62 -8.95 7.89
C ALA A 714 -52.37 -7.42 7.89
N ASN A 715 -51.09 -7.00 7.86
CA ASN A 715 -50.65 -5.62 7.99
C ASN A 715 -50.32 -4.98 6.62
N ASP A 716 -51.27 -5.01 5.69
CA ASP A 716 -51.14 -4.33 4.38
C ASP A 716 -49.87 -4.71 3.60
N GLY A 717 -49.50 -5.99 3.60
CA GLY A 717 -48.28 -6.45 2.90
C GLY A 717 -46.95 -6.10 3.60
N VAL A 718 -46.97 -5.48 4.78
CA VAL A 718 -45.77 -5.29 5.63
C VAL A 718 -45.44 -6.61 6.35
N SER A 719 -44.17 -7.02 6.30
CA SER A 719 -43.70 -8.21 7.00
C SER A 719 -43.56 -7.93 8.49
N PRO A 720 -44.34 -8.59 9.37
CA PRO A 720 -44.25 -8.39 10.82
C PRO A 720 -42.99 -9.02 11.42
N VAL A 721 -42.26 -9.84 10.66
CA VAL A 721 -41.07 -10.55 11.12
C VAL A 721 -39.96 -10.53 10.07
N ILE A 722 -38.72 -10.43 10.52
CA ILE A 722 -37.51 -10.60 9.71
C ILE A 722 -36.63 -11.61 10.44
N ILE A 723 -36.28 -12.72 9.81
CA ILE A 723 -35.48 -13.79 10.44
C ILE A 723 -34.20 -14.01 9.66
N GLY A 724 -33.06 -13.99 10.34
CA GLY A 724 -31.78 -14.30 9.71
C GLY A 724 -30.72 -14.82 10.68
N ALA A 725 -29.54 -15.04 10.12
CA ALA A 725 -28.39 -15.61 10.80
C ALA A 725 -27.11 -14.79 10.60
N SER A 726 -27.26 -13.57 10.09
CA SER A 726 -26.17 -12.74 9.61
C SER A 726 -25.46 -11.96 10.70
N ASP A 727 -25.94 -12.00 11.95
CA ASP A 727 -25.35 -11.31 13.09
C ASP A 727 -25.25 -9.78 12.87
N TRP A 728 -26.40 -9.13 12.73
CA TRP A 728 -26.49 -7.71 12.38
C TRP A 728 -26.09 -6.79 13.53
N ALA A 729 -26.42 -7.14 14.78
CA ALA A 729 -26.06 -6.31 15.94
C ALA A 729 -24.54 -6.09 16.04
N HIS A 730 -23.73 -7.13 15.83
CA HIS A 730 -22.27 -7.00 15.81
C HIS A 730 -21.76 -6.19 14.61
N ALA A 731 -22.43 -6.24 13.46
CA ALA A 731 -22.06 -5.40 12.31
C ALA A 731 -22.31 -3.92 12.57
N TRP A 732 -23.41 -3.59 13.27
CA TRP A 732 -23.82 -2.24 13.61
C TRP A 732 -23.21 -1.71 14.90
N ALA A 733 -22.53 -2.54 15.68
CA ALA A 733 -22.02 -2.13 16.98
C ALA A 733 -20.99 -1.01 16.84
N VAL A 734 -21.16 0.00 17.69
CA VAL A 734 -20.19 1.07 17.94
C VAL A 734 -19.92 1.13 19.42
N ASP A 735 -18.64 1.22 19.80
CA ASP A 735 -18.26 1.39 21.20
C ASP A 735 -18.38 2.87 21.64
N ALA A 736 -18.00 3.15 22.89
CA ALA A 736 -18.09 4.50 23.46
C ALA A 736 -17.14 5.52 22.78
N GLN A 737 -16.17 5.03 22.00
CA GLN A 737 -15.19 5.83 21.27
C GLN A 737 -15.63 6.08 19.82
N GLY A 738 -16.71 5.40 19.38
CA GLY A 738 -17.22 5.47 18.01
C GLY A 738 -16.54 4.47 17.05
N ASP A 739 -15.72 3.56 17.57
CA ASP A 739 -15.06 2.52 16.80
C ASP A 739 -16.00 1.32 16.59
N THR A 740 -15.75 0.51 15.55
CA THR A 740 -16.54 -0.70 15.26
C THR A 740 -15.81 -1.96 15.76
N PRO A 741 -16.17 -2.55 16.90
CA PRO A 741 -15.35 -3.56 17.59
C PRO A 741 -15.34 -4.95 16.91
N TYR A 742 -16.28 -5.24 16.01
CA TYR A 742 -16.43 -6.58 15.41
C TYR A 742 -16.18 -6.58 13.91
N ALA A 743 -15.25 -7.41 13.45
CA ALA A 743 -14.96 -7.59 12.03
C ALA A 743 -16.12 -8.27 11.28
N THR A 744 -16.42 -7.76 10.09
CA THR A 744 -17.37 -8.31 9.11
C THR A 744 -16.64 -9.18 8.09
N THR A 745 -17.21 -10.34 7.77
CA THR A 745 -16.61 -11.36 6.90
C THR A 745 -17.60 -11.77 5.81
N PRO A 746 -17.17 -11.89 4.53
CA PRO A 746 -15.80 -11.76 4.03
C PRO A 746 -15.34 -10.35 3.62
N ASP A 747 -16.24 -9.40 3.36
CA ASP A 747 -15.91 -8.18 2.59
C ASP A 747 -15.66 -6.92 3.45
N GLY A 748 -15.35 -7.10 4.74
CA GLY A 748 -14.90 -6.03 5.63
C GLY A 748 -15.85 -4.82 5.68
N ASP A 749 -15.31 -3.61 5.58
CA ASP A 749 -16.09 -2.37 5.78
C ASP A 749 -17.17 -2.12 4.72
N THR A 750 -16.98 -2.65 3.50
CA THR A 750 -18.01 -2.56 2.46
C THR A 750 -19.25 -3.37 2.83
N GLN A 751 -19.04 -4.56 3.42
CA GLN A 751 -20.10 -5.38 3.99
C GLN A 751 -20.77 -4.67 5.17
N ARG A 752 -19.99 -4.06 6.06
CA ARG A 752 -20.53 -3.30 7.20
C ARG A 752 -21.44 -2.17 6.73
N THR A 753 -20.99 -1.41 5.74
CA THR A 753 -21.78 -0.33 5.14
C THR A 753 -23.10 -0.88 4.57
N THR A 754 -23.05 -2.02 3.89
CA THR A 754 -24.24 -2.69 3.35
C THR A 754 -25.15 -3.20 4.46
N ALA A 755 -24.59 -3.73 5.55
CA ALA A 755 -25.36 -4.11 6.74
C ALA A 755 -26.08 -2.91 7.36
N TYR A 756 -25.41 -1.76 7.50
CA TYR A 756 -26.06 -0.52 7.95
C TYR A 756 -27.18 -0.07 7.01
N ARG A 757 -26.97 -0.16 5.70
CA ARG A 757 -28.01 0.17 4.71
C ARG A 757 -29.22 -0.76 4.84
N PHE A 758 -29.00 -2.05 5.05
CA PHE A 758 -30.09 -3.00 5.32
C PHE A 758 -30.82 -2.66 6.61
N GLY A 759 -30.11 -2.32 7.69
CA GLY A 759 -30.71 -1.86 8.94
C GLY A 759 -31.56 -0.59 8.76
N VAL A 760 -31.07 0.40 8.00
CA VAL A 760 -31.84 1.61 7.70
C VAL A 760 -33.10 1.29 6.90
N ASN A 761 -33.01 0.39 5.92
CA ASN A 761 -34.17 -0.10 5.20
C ASN A 761 -35.18 -0.75 6.15
N ALA A 762 -34.75 -1.59 7.09
CA ALA A 762 -35.61 -2.24 8.07
C ALA A 762 -36.29 -1.23 9.02
N VAL A 763 -35.54 -0.25 9.52
CA VAL A 763 -36.09 0.80 10.40
C VAL A 763 -37.11 1.67 9.66
N LEU A 764 -36.79 2.13 8.45
CA LEU A 764 -37.74 2.92 7.67
C LEU A 764 -38.93 2.09 7.22
N TYR A 765 -38.74 0.80 6.96
CA TYR A 765 -39.84 -0.12 6.64
C TYR A 765 -40.78 -0.28 7.83
N ALA A 766 -40.25 -0.35 9.06
CA ALA A 766 -41.04 -0.34 10.28
C ALA A 766 -41.79 0.98 10.51
N LEU A 767 -41.17 2.12 10.18
CA LEU A 767 -41.78 3.44 10.39
C LEU A 767 -42.80 3.86 9.33
N THR A 768 -42.65 3.36 8.10
CA THR A 768 -43.40 3.86 6.94
C THR A 768 -44.22 2.78 6.23
N GLY A 769 -44.06 1.52 6.61
CA GLY A 769 -44.79 0.39 6.04
C GLY A 769 -44.50 0.18 4.55
N ASN A 770 -45.55 -0.10 3.78
CA ASN A 770 -45.51 -0.47 2.36
C ASN A 770 -45.68 0.72 1.39
N TYR A 771 -45.62 1.98 1.86
CA TYR A 771 -46.09 3.16 1.09
C TYR A 771 -45.49 3.30 -0.33
N LYS A 772 -44.28 2.77 -0.56
CA LYS A 772 -43.62 2.75 -1.88
C LYS A 772 -44.22 1.73 -2.85
N ALA A 773 -44.70 0.58 -2.36
CA ALA A 773 -45.40 -0.39 -3.19
C ALA A 773 -46.75 0.16 -3.67
N ASP A 774 -47.45 0.92 -2.81
CA ASP A 774 -48.74 1.53 -3.14
C ASP A 774 -48.64 2.56 -4.26
N GLN A 775 -47.61 3.42 -4.26
CA GLN A 775 -47.43 4.44 -5.30
C GLN A 775 -47.21 3.86 -6.70
N VAL A 776 -46.62 2.66 -6.81
CA VAL A 776 -46.39 1.99 -8.09
C VAL A 776 -47.71 1.47 -8.70
N HIS A 777 -48.72 1.17 -7.87
CA HIS A 777 -50.03 0.66 -8.29
C HIS A 777 -51.08 1.77 -8.54
N VAL A 778 -50.82 3.00 -8.10
CA VAL A 778 -51.71 4.16 -8.30
C VAL A 778 -52.09 4.38 -9.78
N PRO A 779 -51.19 4.31 -10.77
CA PRO A 779 -51.57 4.45 -12.18
C PRO A 779 -52.54 3.36 -12.67
N ALA A 780 -52.40 2.13 -12.18
CA ALA A 780 -53.27 1.00 -12.55
C ALA A 780 -54.64 1.06 -11.86
N LEU A 781 -54.71 1.56 -10.61
CA LEU A 781 -55.94 1.76 -9.86
C LEU A 781 -56.76 2.96 -10.38
N LEU A 782 -56.10 4.06 -10.72
CA LEU A 782 -56.74 5.22 -11.37
C LEU A 782 -57.35 4.86 -12.73
N LYS A 783 -56.75 3.90 -13.45
CA LYS A 783 -57.27 3.39 -14.71
C LYS A 783 -58.52 2.50 -14.56
N ARG A 784 -58.68 1.82 -13.41
CA ARG A 784 -59.86 1.00 -13.08
C ARG A 784 -61.01 1.78 -12.44
N LEU A 785 -60.75 2.93 -11.83
CA LEU A 785 -61.76 3.84 -11.28
C LEU A 785 -62.29 4.87 -12.30
N GLY A 786 -61.61 4.98 -13.45
CA GLY A 786 -61.99 5.83 -14.58
C GLY A 786 -62.74 5.09 -15.72
N GLU A 787 -63.05 3.81 -15.53
CA GLU A 787 -64.01 3.01 -16.32
C GLU A 787 -65.25 2.74 -15.44
#